data_AF-A0AAD6YM07-F1
#
_entry.id   AF-A0AAD6YM07-F1
#
_cell.length_a   1.000
_cell.length_b   1.000
_cell.length_c   1.000
_cell.angle_alpha   90.00
_cell.angle_beta   90.00
_cell.angle_gamma   90.00
#
_symmetry.space_group_name_H-M   'P 1'
#
loop_
_entity.id
_entity.type
_entity.pdbx_description
1 polymer ?
#
loop_
_entity_poly.entity_id
_entity_poly.type
_entity_poly.pdbx_seq_one_letter_code
_entity_poly.pdbx_strand_id
1 'polypeptide(L)'
;MSPPSQSLESFFYVCSNQNGTTRSITFPCEASGTEDRILEVANSLAFICVTGSRGKGEVYATAIRTEGSDSAVIYLAENDGVPDSTVKYLRSVLEQLTAISRSQPDGRDRSLGLDDVIRLADEQELGTTILRHTFPKFLNSLTKRDAVWDTRVAAIRDQLAESPDELKSFARIEKGLSVIYNGATLYKAHTDDTTLKGVYESISMLEGFIRRRTSSDKLSVLLQKLDRTAVHPWSAKSDFVDNDLELDVDSITAFLTWNSSAGFSMTRFIYRIIAVNIHIRRLLRLAVSHTYKSLFAKEPSIHCCPRAEISIYVEPAALTDHLQLDGLIPRYDSGAKVKGPLHAELSVFTALLHDFCEGRSAPYWAIGVSKLMCVGCHTLIAKAFPRVLQEHPIGLKPFAVQGTHGKMYYPWVAPDLKFATTILYCDLDHKIRECCKEILVNALKEYAEQRRLSDRSGTSDKKVSETQSTNVAFHFLPASPGRRVSTAHRIWNDRPESERGMTPLALLYHPFGKFQDISKGIAAYGVDSEDFPAVSALLHLFRVASLHQLGYSPLFTYSFTPPLPEFSEGMKDEVRLTGRRLSRLRPTPFGRSTAVYAGVLDGRSVVIKLSFISEGREWRERIVIEALHALSVEQPTGPTYAPKLLGSFAAVGYDRPKSFECLTKSKRKAVDLEDVPALVIRHHEIMVFDSSTDGRKLTELSAAEFLTMAKQLFEAILGAYSRRVLHRDVSINNIRATSRLVLYDWEIGRLVAESPLDPQGTVAGTLDTMSVASLNNNPPLPHDGIESAVYVLLKVLTQSFVPPENQKGNWEEILEDYHWDNPDIRLRTLSDIRMAMWNGHLSDDSLIDETLHILALAGHEARAKLIVALLSLSLPAKREPVKHAPVAHWWSPKLTRIDGSDYERVLSSLEKLVEEAIRAVDSVDADDLVKGWIQKPAAN
;
A
#
# COMPACT_ATOMS: atom_id res chain seq x y z
N MET A 1 11.72 -8.38 34.20
CA MET A 1 12.65 -8.31 33.05
C MET A 1 11.98 -7.44 31.99
N SER A 2 12.69 -6.49 31.40
CA SER A 2 12.12 -5.57 30.40
C SER A 2 12.03 -6.25 29.03
N PRO A 3 11.01 -5.96 28.20
CA PRO A 3 10.98 -6.41 26.81
C PRO A 3 12.06 -5.70 25.97
N PRO A 4 12.56 -6.31 24.88
CA PRO A 4 13.50 -5.66 23.98
C PRO A 4 12.81 -4.52 23.21
N SER A 5 13.45 -3.36 23.19
CA SER A 5 13.02 -2.20 22.41
C SER A 5 13.14 -2.44 20.90
N GLN A 6 12.18 -1.95 20.11
CA GLN A 6 12.20 -2.10 18.64
C GLN A 6 13.42 -1.43 18.01
N SER A 7 14.12 -2.11 17.09
CA SER A 7 15.22 -1.53 16.31
C SER A 7 14.71 -0.93 14.99
N LEU A 8 15.42 0.09 14.49
CA LEU A 8 15.17 0.71 13.17
C LEU A 8 15.24 -0.24 11.97
N GLU A 9 15.67 -1.49 12.17
CA GLU A 9 15.65 -2.51 11.13
C GLU A 9 14.19 -2.83 10.67
N SER A 10 13.18 -2.63 11.54
CA SER A 10 11.76 -2.96 11.31
C SER A 10 10.97 -2.06 10.32
N PHE A 11 11.64 -1.17 9.57
CA PHE A 11 10.99 -0.21 8.65
C PHE A 11 10.96 -0.64 7.17
N PHE A 12 11.28 -1.91 6.87
CA PHE A 12 11.24 -2.46 5.51
C PHE A 12 10.51 -3.81 5.51
N TYR A 13 9.27 -3.83 5.02
CA TYR A 13 8.43 -5.03 4.94
C TYR A 13 8.31 -5.59 3.52
N VAL A 14 8.09 -6.91 3.45
CA VAL A 14 7.38 -7.59 2.36
C VAL A 14 6.29 -8.41 3.04
N CYS A 15 5.07 -8.41 2.49
CA CYS A 15 3.95 -9.14 3.08
C CYS A 15 4.01 -10.64 2.74
N SER A 16 3.89 -11.51 3.74
CA SER A 16 3.72 -12.96 3.57
C SER A 16 2.72 -13.50 4.59
N ASN A 17 1.49 -13.77 4.15
CA ASN A 17 0.39 -14.18 5.01
C ASN A 17 0.42 -15.69 5.30
N GLN A 18 1.12 -16.13 6.36
CA GLN A 18 0.87 -17.44 6.98
C GLN A 18 0.97 -17.37 8.51
N ASN A 19 0.00 -18.01 9.17
CA ASN A 19 -0.11 -18.26 10.62
C ASN A 19 -0.16 -17.02 11.54
N GLY A 20 -1.38 -16.69 11.98
CA GLY A 20 -1.71 -15.54 12.85
C GLY A 20 -1.10 -15.60 14.26
N THR A 21 0.19 -15.33 14.37
CA THR A 21 0.83 -14.91 15.62
C THR A 21 1.52 -13.57 15.40
N THR A 22 1.12 -12.54 16.15
CA THR A 22 1.71 -11.19 16.05
C THR A 22 3.09 -11.14 16.71
N ARG A 23 4.04 -11.91 16.17
CA ARG A 23 5.46 -11.75 16.52
C ARG A 23 5.92 -10.39 16.01
N SER A 24 6.40 -9.57 16.93
CA SER A 24 7.24 -8.43 16.61
C SER A 24 8.38 -8.88 15.70
N ILE A 25 8.51 -8.31 14.49
CA ILE A 25 9.76 -8.36 13.72
C ILE A 25 10.74 -7.34 14.32
N THR A 26 11.09 -7.59 15.59
CA THR A 26 12.50 -7.57 15.96
C THR A 26 13.23 -8.45 14.95
N PHE A 27 14.23 -7.91 14.27
CA PHE A 27 15.17 -8.71 13.47
C PHE A 27 15.66 -9.88 14.34
N PRO A 28 15.45 -11.14 13.92
CA PRO A 28 14.97 -12.18 14.82
C PRO A 28 15.91 -12.46 15.99
N CYS A 29 15.59 -11.80 17.11
CA CYS A 29 16.03 -12.17 18.44
C CYS A 29 15.34 -13.51 18.76
N GLU A 30 16.02 -14.58 18.34
CA GLU A 30 15.71 -15.99 18.56
C GLU A 30 14.41 -16.57 17.95
N ALA A 31 13.62 -15.84 17.14
CA ALA A 31 12.23 -16.25 16.81
C ALA A 31 11.70 -16.12 15.35
N SER A 32 12.47 -16.51 14.32
CA SER A 32 11.92 -16.88 12.99
C SER A 32 12.78 -17.96 12.31
N GLY A 33 12.47 -18.36 11.06
CA GLY A 33 13.06 -19.53 10.40
C GLY A 33 14.58 -19.44 10.18
N THR A 34 15.23 -20.58 9.94
CA THR A 34 16.65 -20.59 9.55
C THR A 34 16.84 -19.91 8.19
N GLU A 35 15.86 -20.09 7.31
CA GLU A 35 15.76 -19.53 5.97
C GLU A 35 15.77 -17.99 5.96
N ASP A 36 15.05 -17.32 6.87
CA ASP A 36 15.01 -15.84 6.95
C ASP A 36 16.40 -15.25 7.27
N ARG A 37 17.09 -15.89 8.21
CA ARG A 37 18.44 -15.48 8.65
C ARG A 37 19.47 -15.71 7.54
N ILE A 38 19.35 -16.79 6.78
CA ILE A 38 20.21 -17.03 5.62
C ILE A 38 19.87 -16.05 4.47
N LEU A 39 18.61 -15.66 4.29
CA LEU A 39 18.22 -14.61 3.35
C LEU A 39 18.84 -13.26 3.71
N GLU A 40 18.86 -12.85 4.99
CA GLU A 40 19.57 -11.64 5.43
C GLU A 40 21.07 -11.67 5.09
N VAL A 41 21.71 -12.83 5.25
CA VAL A 41 23.13 -13.05 4.95
C VAL A 41 23.38 -12.98 3.45
N ALA A 42 22.60 -13.70 2.65
CA ALA A 42 22.69 -13.69 1.19
C ALA A 42 22.45 -12.26 0.65
N ASN A 43 21.41 -11.56 1.10
CA ASN A 43 21.19 -10.14 0.76
C ASN A 43 22.41 -9.26 1.12
N SER A 44 23.11 -9.57 2.21
CA SER A 44 24.30 -8.84 2.63
C SER A 44 25.53 -9.15 1.75
N LEU A 45 25.78 -10.42 1.42
CA LEU A 45 26.82 -10.83 0.46
C LEU A 45 26.57 -10.20 -0.93
N ALA A 46 25.32 -10.24 -1.42
CA ALA A 46 24.94 -9.62 -2.67
C ALA A 46 25.09 -8.08 -2.64
N PHE A 47 24.70 -7.42 -1.54
CA PHE A 47 24.83 -5.97 -1.40
C PHE A 47 26.29 -5.50 -1.49
N ILE A 48 27.22 -6.19 -0.82
CA ILE A 48 28.63 -5.78 -0.75
C ILE A 48 29.38 -6.03 -2.07
N CYS A 49 28.91 -6.94 -2.93
CA CYS A 49 29.52 -7.15 -4.25
C CYS A 49 29.37 -5.96 -5.20
N VAL A 50 28.35 -5.11 -5.03
CA VAL A 50 28.05 -3.96 -5.91
C VAL A 50 29.09 -2.84 -5.72
N THR A 51 29.92 -2.62 -6.74
CA THR A 51 30.91 -1.54 -6.77
C THR A 51 30.28 -0.16 -7.00
N GLY A 52 29.27 -0.09 -7.86
CA GLY A 52 28.73 1.14 -8.44
C GLY A 52 29.57 1.72 -9.58
N SER A 53 30.69 1.08 -9.97
CA SER A 53 31.58 1.57 -11.04
C SER A 53 31.10 1.16 -12.44
N ARG A 54 30.43 0.01 -12.56
CA ARG A 54 29.82 -0.51 -13.80
C ARG A 54 28.54 0.24 -14.26
N GLY A 55 28.19 1.36 -13.62
CA GLY A 55 27.08 2.22 -14.03
C GLY A 55 25.68 1.68 -13.69
N LYS A 56 24.68 2.02 -14.51
CA LYS A 56 23.26 1.69 -14.28
C LYS A 56 22.91 0.27 -14.75
N GLY A 57 23.36 -0.74 -14.00
CA GLY A 57 23.02 -2.15 -14.28
C GLY A 57 23.27 -3.01 -13.04
N GLU A 58 24.54 -3.32 -12.81
CA GLU A 58 25.14 -4.09 -11.70
C GLU A 58 24.16 -4.57 -10.61
N VAL A 59 23.68 -5.81 -10.74
CA VAL A 59 22.89 -6.54 -9.71
C VAL A 59 23.58 -7.85 -9.47
N TYR A 60 23.89 -8.13 -8.20
CA TYR A 60 24.32 -9.46 -7.79
C TYR A 60 23.15 -10.22 -7.15
N ALA A 61 23.09 -11.51 -7.43
CA ALA A 61 22.28 -12.48 -6.68
C ALA A 61 23.19 -13.52 -6.04
N THR A 62 22.77 -14.04 -4.89
CA THR A 62 23.53 -15.03 -4.11
C THR A 62 22.63 -16.05 -3.45
N ALA A 63 23.18 -17.22 -3.17
CA ALA A 63 22.59 -18.22 -2.28
C ALA A 63 23.68 -19.04 -1.59
N ILE A 64 23.31 -19.83 -0.59
CA ILE A 64 24.24 -20.63 0.21
C ILE A 64 23.77 -22.08 0.25
N ARG A 65 24.68 -23.02 -0.01
CA ARG A 65 24.51 -24.46 0.22
C ARG A 65 25.59 -24.95 1.18
N THR A 66 25.27 -25.89 2.06
CA THR A 66 26.27 -26.59 2.86
C THR A 66 26.63 -27.93 2.23
N GLU A 67 27.92 -28.23 2.13
CA GLU A 67 28.45 -29.53 1.73
C GLU A 67 28.97 -30.27 2.97
N GLY A 68 28.39 -31.44 3.24
CA GLY A 68 28.57 -32.15 4.50
C GLY A 68 28.15 -31.32 5.71
N SER A 69 28.80 -31.56 6.85
CA SER A 69 28.61 -30.83 8.10
C SER A 69 29.41 -29.53 8.21
N ASP A 70 30.40 -29.32 7.33
CA ASP A 70 31.55 -28.44 7.65
C ASP A 70 31.87 -27.35 6.61
N SER A 71 31.32 -27.40 5.40
CA SER A 71 31.73 -26.54 4.27
C SER A 71 30.55 -25.80 3.66
N ALA A 72 30.78 -24.56 3.22
CA ALA A 72 29.77 -23.73 2.56
C ALA A 72 30.17 -23.41 1.10
N VAL A 73 29.18 -23.46 0.21
CA VAL A 73 29.26 -23.05 -1.20
C VAL A 73 28.37 -21.84 -1.37
N ILE A 74 28.97 -20.71 -1.77
CA ILE A 74 28.28 -19.45 -2.03
C ILE A 74 28.08 -19.33 -3.55
N TYR A 75 26.84 -19.42 -3.99
CA TYR A 75 26.44 -19.16 -5.36
C TYR A 75 26.45 -17.65 -5.57
N LEU A 76 27.01 -17.19 -6.68
CA LEU A 76 27.12 -15.78 -7.03
C LEU A 76 26.83 -15.60 -8.53
N ALA A 77 25.91 -14.71 -8.86
CA ALA A 77 25.59 -14.32 -10.23
C ALA A 77 25.58 -12.79 -10.37
N GLU A 78 25.84 -12.30 -11.58
CA GLU A 78 25.71 -10.89 -11.99
C GLU A 78 25.16 -10.88 -13.42
N ASN A 79 24.34 -9.88 -13.78
CA ASN A 79 23.63 -9.86 -15.07
C ASN A 79 24.58 -9.87 -16.29
N ASP A 80 25.72 -9.20 -16.20
CA ASP A 80 26.72 -9.17 -17.27
C ASP A 80 27.85 -10.19 -17.07
N GLY A 81 27.79 -10.99 -16.01
CA GLY A 81 28.83 -11.95 -15.60
C GLY A 81 29.71 -11.42 -14.46
N VAL A 82 29.96 -12.30 -13.48
CA VAL A 82 30.70 -11.99 -12.25
C VAL A 82 32.18 -11.68 -12.58
N PRO A 83 32.73 -10.52 -12.21
CA PRO A 83 34.14 -10.20 -12.42
C PRO A 83 35.08 -10.97 -11.49
N ASP A 84 36.23 -11.43 -11.99
CA ASP A 84 37.30 -12.04 -11.18
C ASP A 84 37.75 -11.13 -10.02
N SER A 85 37.73 -9.81 -10.23
CA SER A 85 38.01 -8.82 -9.18
C SER A 85 37.00 -8.90 -8.03
N THR A 86 35.71 -9.10 -8.33
CA THR A 86 34.64 -9.30 -7.33
C THR A 86 34.78 -10.66 -6.64
N VAL A 87 35.16 -11.72 -7.37
CA VAL A 87 35.42 -13.04 -6.77
C VAL A 87 36.61 -12.98 -5.80
N LYS A 88 37.71 -12.34 -6.20
CA LYS A 88 38.90 -12.16 -5.35
C LYS A 88 38.60 -11.31 -4.12
N TYR A 89 37.86 -10.22 -4.30
CA TYR A 89 37.36 -9.37 -3.20
C TYR A 89 36.50 -10.18 -2.22
N LEU A 90 35.49 -10.89 -2.73
CA LEU A 90 34.55 -11.63 -1.88
C LEU A 90 35.26 -12.77 -1.13
N ARG A 91 36.22 -13.46 -1.77
CA ARG A 91 37.05 -14.46 -1.09
C ARG A 91 37.81 -13.84 0.08
N SER A 92 38.45 -12.69 -0.10
CA SER A 92 39.17 -12.00 0.98
C SER A 92 38.26 -11.55 2.13
N VAL A 93 37.04 -11.09 1.82
CA VAL A 93 36.00 -10.80 2.83
C VAL A 93 35.60 -12.07 3.62
N LEU A 94 35.48 -13.20 2.94
CA LEU A 94 35.13 -14.47 3.55
C LEU A 94 36.28 -15.07 4.38
N GLU A 95 37.52 -14.95 3.92
CA GLU A 95 38.74 -15.29 4.67
C GLU A 95 38.78 -14.52 6.01
N GLN A 96 38.50 -13.21 5.99
CA GLN A 96 38.41 -12.37 7.19
C GLN A 96 37.27 -12.81 8.11
N LEU A 97 36.06 -13.10 7.59
CA LEU A 97 34.93 -13.59 8.38
C LEU A 97 35.23 -14.97 9.01
N THR A 98 35.91 -15.86 8.29
CA THR A 98 36.39 -17.16 8.82
C THR A 98 37.46 -16.97 9.89
N ALA A 99 38.39 -16.01 9.74
CA ALA A 99 39.36 -15.69 10.79
C ALA A 99 38.67 -15.15 12.07
N ILE A 100 37.69 -14.26 11.92
CA ILE A 100 36.87 -13.70 13.01
C ILE A 100 36.01 -14.80 13.68
N SER A 101 35.54 -15.80 12.93
CA SER A 101 34.77 -16.93 13.47
C SER A 101 35.66 -17.92 14.24
N ARG A 102 36.88 -18.18 13.74
CA ARG A 102 37.87 -19.08 14.36
C ARG A 102 38.53 -18.50 15.61
N SER A 103 38.58 -17.17 15.77
CA SER A 103 39.11 -16.52 16.97
C SER A 103 38.16 -16.57 18.18
N GLN A 104 36.93 -17.06 18.00
CA GLN A 104 35.91 -17.12 19.06
C GLN A 104 36.03 -18.38 19.93
N PRO A 105 36.07 -18.23 21.27
CA PRO A 105 36.13 -19.38 22.18
C PRO A 105 34.85 -20.22 22.13
N ASP A 106 35.02 -21.53 22.26
CA ASP A 106 33.89 -22.47 22.39
C ASP A 106 33.31 -22.39 23.81
N GLY A 107 32.02 -22.04 23.90
CA GLY A 107 31.33 -21.77 25.18
C GLY A 107 31.14 -20.28 25.51
N ARG A 108 30.62 -19.49 24.56
CA ARG A 108 30.27 -18.06 24.77
C ARG A 108 29.12 -17.90 25.77
N ASP A 109 29.29 -17.01 26.75
CA ASP A 109 28.16 -16.48 27.53
C ASP A 109 27.23 -15.66 26.63
N ARG A 110 25.94 -16.01 26.63
CA ARG A 110 24.90 -15.32 25.85
C ARG A 110 24.64 -13.88 26.32
N SER A 111 25.17 -13.48 27.48
CA SER A 111 25.07 -12.10 27.98
C SER A 111 25.85 -11.06 27.14
N LEU A 112 26.92 -11.48 26.46
CA LEU A 112 27.86 -10.58 25.78
C LEU A 112 27.35 -10.14 24.41
N GLY A 113 27.37 -8.83 24.17
CA GLY A 113 26.93 -8.20 22.92
C GLY A 113 27.84 -8.48 21.72
N LEU A 114 27.50 -7.92 20.57
CA LEU A 114 28.35 -8.00 19.37
C LEU A 114 29.64 -7.18 19.57
N ASP A 115 29.47 -5.96 20.07
CA ASP A 115 30.54 -4.98 20.28
C ASP A 115 31.53 -5.41 21.40
N ASP A 116 31.19 -6.42 22.22
CA ASP A 116 32.04 -6.99 23.29
C ASP A 116 32.87 -8.21 22.85
N VAL A 117 32.54 -8.80 21.69
CA VAL A 117 33.02 -10.15 21.28
C VAL A 117 33.84 -10.11 19.99
N ILE A 118 33.72 -9.03 19.22
CA ILE A 118 34.54 -8.77 18.03
C ILE A 118 35.57 -7.72 18.40
N ARG A 119 36.84 -7.96 18.05
CA ARG A 119 37.89 -6.97 18.27
C ARG A 119 37.64 -5.79 17.34
N LEU A 120 37.75 -4.57 17.87
CA LEU A 120 37.55 -3.35 17.09
C LEU A 120 38.48 -3.28 15.86
N ALA A 121 39.70 -3.83 15.95
CA ALA A 121 40.61 -3.95 14.82
C ALA A 121 40.01 -4.78 13.67
N ASP A 122 39.48 -5.97 13.98
CA ASP A 122 38.89 -6.90 13.01
C ASP A 122 37.63 -6.29 12.35
N GLU A 123 36.76 -5.61 13.11
CA GLU A 123 35.61 -4.87 12.56
C GLU A 123 36.05 -3.69 11.67
N GLN A 124 37.14 -3.01 12.01
CA GLN A 124 37.68 -1.90 11.22
C GLN A 124 38.39 -2.37 9.94
N GLU A 125 39.10 -3.49 9.96
CA GLU A 125 39.78 -4.05 8.78
C GLU A 125 38.76 -4.58 7.77
N LEU A 126 37.78 -5.36 8.22
CA LEU A 126 36.67 -5.82 7.39
C LEU A 126 35.84 -4.65 6.86
N GLY A 127 35.53 -3.68 7.72
CA GLY A 127 34.77 -2.49 7.35
C GLY A 127 35.47 -1.64 6.30
N THR A 128 36.77 -1.42 6.45
CA THR A 128 37.59 -0.69 5.46
C THR A 128 37.69 -1.49 4.17
N THR A 129 37.87 -2.81 4.22
CA THR A 129 37.90 -3.70 3.05
C THR A 129 36.59 -3.64 2.23
N ILE A 130 35.45 -3.74 2.91
CA ILE A 130 34.13 -3.68 2.27
C ILE A 130 33.79 -2.27 1.77
N LEU A 131 34.14 -1.23 2.54
CA LEU A 131 33.93 0.16 2.11
C LEU A 131 34.80 0.51 0.90
N ARG A 132 36.04 0.00 0.79
CA ARG A 132 36.93 0.24 -0.36
C ARG A 132 36.30 -0.23 -1.68
N HIS A 133 35.78 -1.47 -1.71
CA HIS A 133 35.14 -2.05 -2.89
C HIS A 133 33.80 -1.39 -3.23
N THR A 134 33.00 -1.04 -2.21
CA THR A 134 31.69 -0.39 -2.39
C THR A 134 31.76 1.14 -2.49
N PHE A 135 32.96 1.74 -2.46
CA PHE A 135 33.13 3.19 -2.36
C PHE A 135 32.45 3.98 -3.48
N PRO A 136 32.49 3.59 -4.77
CA PRO A 136 31.79 4.34 -5.82
C PRO A 136 30.27 4.35 -5.64
N LYS A 137 29.66 3.21 -5.27
CA LYS A 137 28.22 3.09 -4.90
C LYS A 137 27.87 3.96 -3.70
N PHE A 138 28.74 3.98 -2.69
CA PHE A 138 28.59 4.80 -1.47
C PHE A 138 28.67 6.30 -1.79
N LEU A 139 29.73 6.75 -2.45
CA LEU A 139 29.93 8.15 -2.86
C LEU A 139 28.80 8.63 -3.79
N ASN A 140 28.37 7.81 -4.75
CA ASN A 140 27.23 8.11 -5.62
C ASN A 140 25.89 8.14 -4.87
N SER A 141 25.79 7.53 -3.69
CA SER A 141 24.58 7.62 -2.84
C SER A 141 24.59 8.86 -1.96
N LEU A 142 25.78 9.28 -1.53
CA LEU A 142 26.07 10.46 -0.73
C LEU A 142 25.90 11.76 -1.55
N THR A 143 26.54 11.85 -2.71
CA THR A 143 26.57 13.06 -3.58
C THR A 143 25.30 13.28 -4.42
N LYS A 144 24.38 12.31 -4.46
CA LYS A 144 23.17 12.37 -5.31
C LYS A 144 22.18 13.47 -4.93
N ARG A 145 22.38 14.15 -3.80
CA ARG A 145 21.44 15.14 -3.24
C ARG A 145 22.08 16.48 -2.89
N ASP A 146 23.33 16.72 -3.26
CA ASP A 146 24.09 17.93 -2.90
C ASP A 146 23.34 19.22 -3.28
N ALA A 147 22.81 19.29 -4.50
CA ALA A 147 22.04 20.43 -5.02
C ALA A 147 20.69 20.72 -4.28
N VAL A 148 20.27 19.87 -3.33
CA VAL A 148 19.09 20.08 -2.47
C VAL A 148 19.39 19.84 -0.99
N TRP A 149 20.68 19.71 -0.61
CA TRP A 149 21.10 19.38 0.75
C TRP A 149 20.81 20.53 1.72
N ASP A 150 21.42 21.69 1.49
CA ASP A 150 21.36 22.83 2.41
C ASP A 150 19.92 23.35 2.59
N THR A 151 19.15 23.43 1.49
CA THR A 151 17.73 23.80 1.51
C THR A 151 16.91 22.87 2.41
N ARG A 152 17.17 21.56 2.39
CA ARG A 152 16.46 20.57 3.21
C ARG A 152 16.94 20.59 4.66
N VAL A 153 18.23 20.83 4.91
CA VAL A 153 18.78 20.99 6.26
C VAL A 153 18.22 22.24 6.94
N ALA A 154 18.12 23.37 6.23
CA ALA A 154 17.47 24.58 6.72
C ALA A 154 16.00 24.31 7.11
N ALA A 155 15.19 23.81 6.17
CA ALA A 155 13.77 23.51 6.42
C ALA A 155 13.53 22.52 7.58
N ILE A 156 14.46 21.58 7.82
CA ILE A 156 14.40 20.69 8.98
C ILE A 156 14.77 21.41 10.28
N ARG A 157 15.76 22.31 10.28
CA ARG A 157 16.10 23.10 11.46
C ARG A 157 14.94 24.01 11.86
N ASP A 158 14.29 24.65 10.89
CA ASP A 158 13.12 25.51 11.09
C ASP A 158 11.94 24.70 11.67
N GLN A 159 11.64 23.54 11.10
CA GLN A 159 10.63 22.60 11.64
C GLN A 159 10.89 22.20 13.10
N LEU A 160 12.15 22.06 13.50
CA LEU A 160 12.53 21.59 14.83
C LEU A 160 12.82 22.74 15.82
N ALA A 161 12.64 24.01 15.42
CA ALA A 161 12.93 25.17 16.25
C ALA A 161 12.20 25.15 17.60
N GLU A 162 10.93 24.73 17.62
CA GLU A 162 10.10 24.59 18.83
C GLU A 162 10.45 23.36 19.68
N SER A 163 11.35 22.48 19.22
CA SER A 163 11.71 21.23 19.89
C SER A 163 13.22 21.12 20.12
N PRO A 164 13.81 21.84 21.10
CA PRO A 164 15.27 21.97 21.28
C PRO A 164 16.02 20.63 21.40
N ASP A 165 15.43 19.63 22.05
CA ASP A 165 16.03 18.29 22.17
C ASP A 165 16.03 17.51 20.84
N GLU A 166 15.04 17.73 19.99
CA GLU A 166 14.98 17.14 18.64
C GLU A 166 15.93 17.87 17.69
N LEU A 167 15.98 19.20 17.72
CA LEU A 167 16.95 20.00 16.98
C LEU A 167 18.40 19.64 17.36
N LYS A 168 18.69 19.52 18.65
CA LYS A 168 19.99 19.05 19.20
C LYS A 168 20.30 17.60 18.82
N SER A 169 19.29 16.80 18.50
CA SER A 169 19.45 15.43 18.01
C SER A 169 19.71 15.39 16.50
N PHE A 170 19.02 16.23 15.73
CA PHE A 170 19.25 16.41 14.29
C PHE A 170 20.63 17.00 14.00
N ALA A 171 21.05 18.05 14.72
CA ALA A 171 22.38 18.67 14.57
C ALA A 171 23.55 17.68 14.78
N ARG A 172 23.34 16.61 15.56
CA ARG A 172 24.32 15.51 15.72
C ARG A 172 24.37 14.59 14.49
N ILE A 173 23.23 14.31 13.88
CA ILE A 173 23.13 13.55 12.61
C ILE A 173 23.76 14.37 11.48
N GLU A 174 23.38 15.64 11.38
CA GLU A 174 23.91 16.60 10.41
C GLU A 174 25.44 16.68 10.49
N LYS A 175 26.00 16.92 11.70
CA LYS A 175 27.46 16.91 11.91
C LYS A 175 28.12 15.58 11.54
N GLY A 176 27.48 14.45 11.87
CA GLY A 176 27.99 13.13 11.49
C GLY A 176 28.05 12.95 9.97
N LEU A 177 26.99 13.32 9.26
CA LEU A 177 26.94 13.29 7.79
C LEU A 177 27.97 14.24 7.16
N SER A 178 28.19 15.43 7.72
CA SER A 178 29.21 16.37 7.23
C SER A 178 30.64 15.84 7.41
N VAL A 179 30.95 15.15 8.51
CA VAL A 179 32.26 14.48 8.69
C VAL A 179 32.43 13.35 7.66
N ILE A 180 31.39 12.53 7.46
CA ILE A 180 31.38 11.46 6.45
C ILE A 180 31.58 12.03 5.03
N TYR A 181 30.89 13.12 4.68
CA TYR A 181 30.99 13.80 3.39
C TYR A 181 32.38 14.35 3.12
N ASN A 182 32.96 15.06 4.11
CA ASN A 182 34.30 15.62 3.99
C ASN A 182 35.38 14.54 3.88
N GLY A 183 35.30 13.50 4.71
CA GLY A 183 36.22 12.36 4.63
C GLY A 183 36.10 11.59 3.30
N ALA A 184 34.87 11.34 2.81
CA ALA A 184 34.67 10.68 1.53
C ALA A 184 35.20 11.53 0.35
N THR A 185 35.03 12.85 0.42
CA THR A 185 35.58 13.79 -0.59
C THR A 185 37.11 13.82 -0.54
N LEU A 186 37.71 13.80 0.65
CA LEU A 186 39.17 13.75 0.83
C LEU A 186 39.75 12.43 0.30
N TYR A 187 39.13 11.28 0.61
CA TYR A 187 39.52 9.97 0.11
C TYR A 187 39.38 9.87 -1.42
N LYS A 188 38.33 10.46 -2.01
CA LYS A 188 38.16 10.54 -3.47
C LYS A 188 39.33 11.25 -4.16
N ALA A 189 39.98 12.21 -3.47
CA ALA A 189 41.09 12.99 -4.01
C ALA A 189 42.48 12.37 -3.78
N HIS A 190 42.68 11.62 -2.69
CA HIS A 190 44.01 11.12 -2.27
C HIS A 190 44.13 9.60 -2.18
N THR A 191 43.01 8.88 -2.13
CA THR A 191 42.91 7.40 -2.06
C THR A 191 43.69 6.74 -0.92
N ASP A 192 43.86 7.43 0.21
CA ASP A 192 44.58 6.93 1.38
C ASP A 192 43.70 6.09 2.33
N ASP A 193 44.20 4.93 2.75
CA ASP A 193 43.45 4.02 3.63
C ASP A 193 43.18 4.59 5.03
N THR A 194 43.97 5.56 5.50
CA THR A 194 43.75 6.24 6.78
C THR A 194 42.46 7.06 6.76
N THR A 195 42.23 7.86 5.72
CA THR A 195 40.97 8.59 5.54
C THR A 195 39.81 7.63 5.29
N LEU A 196 39.99 6.57 4.50
CA LEU A 196 38.93 5.57 4.30
C LEU A 196 38.49 4.91 5.62
N LYS A 197 39.44 4.56 6.48
CA LYS A 197 39.16 4.06 7.84
C LYS A 197 38.41 5.11 8.67
N GLY A 198 38.82 6.37 8.65
CA GLY A 198 38.12 7.45 9.34
C GLY A 198 36.69 7.69 8.83
N VAL A 199 36.43 7.48 7.53
CA VAL A 199 35.07 7.47 6.94
C VAL A 199 34.27 6.29 7.47
N TYR A 200 34.83 5.07 7.49
CA TYR A 200 34.16 3.89 8.06
C TYR A 200 33.81 4.09 9.55
N GLU A 201 34.78 4.52 10.36
CA GLU A 201 34.57 4.83 11.78
C GLU A 201 33.46 5.88 11.97
N SER A 202 33.38 6.89 11.09
CA SER A 202 32.32 7.91 11.13
C SER A 202 30.94 7.35 10.76
N ILE A 203 30.86 6.45 9.76
CA ILE A 203 29.61 5.73 9.43
C ILE A 203 29.16 4.85 10.59
N SER A 204 30.09 4.14 11.25
CA SER A 204 29.78 3.26 12.38
C SER A 204 29.43 4.03 13.66
N MET A 205 30.02 5.20 13.89
CA MET A 205 29.56 6.13 14.93
C MET A 205 28.14 6.64 14.65
N LEU A 206 27.81 6.95 13.40
CA LEU A 206 26.47 7.41 13.01
C LEU A 206 25.42 6.29 13.15
N GLU A 207 25.69 5.07 12.66
CA GLU A 207 24.86 3.88 12.90
C GLU A 207 24.67 3.63 14.40
N GLY A 208 25.75 3.63 15.17
CA GLY A 208 25.71 3.41 16.61
C GLY A 208 24.94 4.51 17.36
N PHE A 209 24.97 5.77 16.91
CA PHE A 209 24.13 6.83 17.46
C PHE A 209 22.65 6.60 17.14
N ILE A 210 22.34 6.23 15.90
CA ILE A 210 21.00 5.98 15.38
C ILE A 210 20.35 4.75 16.08
N ARG A 211 21.09 3.64 16.20
CA ARG A 211 20.64 2.42 16.88
C ARG A 211 20.43 2.64 18.38
N ARG A 212 21.42 3.19 19.10
CA ARG A 212 21.36 3.39 20.57
C ARG A 212 20.35 4.46 21.02
N ARG A 213 19.73 5.19 20.10
CA ARG A 213 18.66 6.15 20.39
C ARG A 213 17.30 5.77 19.84
N THR A 214 17.16 4.64 19.14
CA THR A 214 15.85 4.08 18.75
C THR A 214 15.40 2.91 19.61
N SER A 215 16.24 2.45 20.54
CA SER A 215 15.79 1.81 21.77
C SER A 215 14.93 2.71 22.68
N SER A 216 14.78 3.99 22.32
CA SER A 216 13.77 4.92 22.81
C SER A 216 13.03 5.49 21.59
N ASP A 217 11.70 5.58 21.66
CA ASP A 217 10.84 5.91 20.51
C ASP A 217 11.10 7.31 19.91
N LYS A 218 11.84 8.16 20.64
CA LYS A 218 12.11 9.55 20.28
C LYS A 218 12.81 9.71 18.92
N LEU A 219 13.77 8.85 18.56
CA LEU A 219 14.51 9.03 17.30
C LEU A 219 13.80 8.45 16.07
N SER A 220 12.97 7.41 16.22
CA SER A 220 12.10 6.92 15.14
C SER A 220 10.96 7.91 14.89
N VAL A 221 10.37 8.48 15.95
CA VAL A 221 9.45 9.61 15.86
C VAL A 221 10.11 10.82 15.19
N LEU A 222 11.35 11.17 15.53
CA LEU A 222 12.07 12.26 14.86
C LEU A 222 12.24 12.01 13.36
N LEU A 223 12.78 10.86 12.95
CA LEU A 223 12.96 10.53 11.52
C LEU A 223 11.63 10.55 10.75
N GLN A 224 10.54 10.07 11.37
CA GLN A 224 9.20 10.21 10.79
C GLN A 224 8.73 11.67 10.71
N LYS A 225 8.95 12.50 11.75
CA LYS A 225 8.66 13.94 11.72
C LYS A 225 9.38 14.63 10.56
N LEU A 226 10.67 14.33 10.33
CA LEU A 226 11.46 14.95 9.25
C LEU A 226 10.82 14.77 7.88
N ASP A 227 10.22 13.61 7.61
CA ASP A 227 9.68 13.26 6.30
C ASP A 227 8.16 13.50 6.18
N ARG A 228 7.40 13.59 7.29
CA ARG A 228 5.96 13.93 7.29
C ARG A 228 5.67 15.37 6.85
N THR A 229 6.61 16.30 7.03
CA THR A 229 6.51 17.74 6.72
C THR A 229 7.01 18.11 5.32
N ALA A 230 7.23 17.13 4.43
CA ALA A 230 7.33 17.40 2.99
C ALA A 230 5.97 17.84 2.36
N VAL A 231 4.96 18.11 3.19
CA VAL A 231 3.66 18.69 2.81
C VAL A 231 3.76 20.22 2.86
N HIS A 232 3.49 20.84 1.71
CA HIS A 232 3.32 22.26 1.39
C HIS A 232 3.45 23.30 2.56
N PRO A 233 4.39 24.26 2.50
CA PRO A 233 4.57 25.31 3.53
C PRO A 233 3.37 26.25 3.78
N TRP A 234 2.30 26.14 3.00
CA TRP A 234 1.18 27.08 2.98
C TRP A 234 0.07 26.75 4.01
N SER A 235 0.18 25.63 4.74
CA SER A 235 -0.83 25.23 5.75
C SER A 235 -0.59 25.83 7.14
N ALA A 236 0.32 26.80 7.29
CA ALA A 236 0.83 27.26 8.59
C ALA A 236 0.63 28.76 8.88
N LYS A 237 0.00 29.53 7.99
CA LYS A 237 -0.39 30.93 8.24
C LYS A 237 -1.75 31.24 7.59
N SER A 238 -2.76 31.43 8.42
CA SER A 238 -4.15 31.75 8.04
C SER A 238 -4.43 33.24 7.87
N ASP A 239 -3.49 34.11 8.25
CA ASP A 239 -3.81 35.50 8.62
C ASP A 239 -3.71 36.49 7.45
N PHE A 240 -3.54 36.00 6.22
CA PHE A 240 -3.62 36.82 5.01
C PHE A 240 -5.08 36.96 4.56
N VAL A 241 -5.75 37.97 5.12
CA VAL A 241 -7.05 38.49 4.66
C VAL A 241 -6.90 39.10 3.26
N ASP A 242 -7.97 39.04 2.46
CA ASP A 242 -8.04 39.56 1.09
C ASP A 242 -7.43 40.96 0.92
N ASN A 243 -6.49 41.08 -0.02
CA ASN A 243 -6.29 42.24 -0.90
C ASN A 243 -5.36 41.83 -2.07
N ASP A 244 -5.55 42.45 -3.24
CA ASP A 244 -4.81 42.10 -4.46
C ASP A 244 -3.31 42.40 -4.35
N LEU A 245 -2.48 41.35 -4.30
CA LEU A 245 -1.04 41.41 -4.46
C LEU A 245 -0.60 40.49 -5.60
N GLU A 246 0.17 41.04 -6.54
CA GLU A 246 0.76 40.27 -7.63
C GLU A 246 1.83 39.31 -7.06
N LEU A 247 1.73 38.02 -7.40
CA LEU A 247 2.68 37.02 -6.95
C LEU A 247 4.01 37.18 -7.68
N ASP A 248 5.00 37.67 -6.94
CA ASP A 248 6.40 37.85 -7.32
C ASP A 248 7.02 36.59 -7.96
N VAL A 249 7.89 36.81 -8.94
CA VAL A 249 8.71 35.79 -9.62
C VAL A 249 9.60 35.04 -8.62
N ASP A 250 10.05 35.69 -7.55
CA ASP A 250 10.82 35.02 -6.48
C ASP A 250 9.96 33.98 -5.73
N SER A 251 8.65 34.20 -5.59
CA SER A 251 7.72 33.22 -5.00
C SER A 251 7.52 31.99 -5.91
N ILE A 252 7.52 32.19 -7.23
CA ILE A 252 7.45 31.10 -8.22
C ILE A 252 8.77 30.31 -8.24
N THR A 253 9.89 31.00 -8.16
CA THR A 253 11.24 30.40 -8.09
C THR A 253 11.41 29.57 -6.81
N ALA A 254 10.89 30.06 -5.68
CA ALA A 254 10.81 29.30 -4.43
C ALA A 254 9.95 28.03 -4.57
N PHE A 255 8.82 28.08 -5.27
CA PHE A 255 7.97 26.91 -5.51
C PHE A 255 8.62 25.82 -6.39
N LEU A 256 9.33 26.21 -7.45
CA LEU A 256 10.09 25.25 -8.29
C LEU A 256 11.26 24.62 -7.52
N THR A 257 11.96 25.41 -6.71
CA THR A 257 13.01 24.93 -5.80
C THR A 257 12.44 24.00 -4.72
N TRP A 258 11.22 24.29 -4.23
CA TRP A 258 10.52 23.42 -3.29
C TRP A 258 10.16 22.07 -3.90
N ASN A 259 9.59 22.02 -5.11
CA ASN A 259 9.23 20.75 -5.77
C ASN A 259 10.44 19.82 -6.02
N SER A 260 11.62 20.37 -6.32
CA SER A 260 12.84 19.55 -6.45
C SER A 260 13.36 19.00 -5.11
N SER A 261 13.06 19.67 -3.99
CA SER A 261 13.40 19.21 -2.63
C SER A 261 12.32 18.32 -1.98
N ALA A 262 11.04 18.42 -2.36
CA ALA A 262 9.94 17.60 -1.84
C ALA A 262 10.16 16.08 -2.05
N GLY A 263 10.94 15.68 -3.06
CA GLY A 263 11.39 14.31 -3.28
C GLY A 263 12.53 13.81 -2.37
N PHE A 264 12.95 14.58 -1.37
CA PHE A 264 14.11 14.28 -0.51
C PHE A 264 13.71 13.87 0.92
N SER A 265 13.39 12.58 1.05
CA SER A 265 13.30 11.92 2.36
C SER A 265 14.70 11.83 3.00
N MET A 266 14.84 12.45 4.17
CA MET A 266 16.08 12.45 4.95
C MET A 266 16.35 11.06 5.54
N THR A 267 15.29 10.35 5.95
CA THR A 267 15.37 8.97 6.44
C THR A 267 15.98 8.03 5.39
N ARG A 268 15.43 8.05 4.16
CA ARG A 268 15.94 7.22 3.04
C ARG A 268 17.36 7.60 2.59
N PHE A 269 17.81 8.81 2.89
CA PHE A 269 19.19 9.24 2.65
C PHE A 269 20.13 8.65 3.70
N ILE A 270 19.87 8.93 4.99
CA ILE A 270 20.64 8.41 6.13
C ILE A 270 20.84 6.90 6.03
N TYR A 271 19.76 6.14 5.77
CA TYR A 271 19.83 4.68 5.59
C TYR A 271 20.78 4.25 4.47
N ARG A 272 20.87 4.98 3.35
CA ARG A 272 21.81 4.64 2.26
C ARG A 272 23.27 4.86 2.65
N ILE A 273 23.54 5.83 3.52
CA ILE A 273 24.90 6.10 4.02
C ILE A 273 25.31 5.00 5.01
N ILE A 274 24.44 4.61 5.94
CA ILE A 274 24.74 3.57 6.94
C ILE A 274 24.52 2.12 6.45
N ALA A 275 23.91 1.90 5.28
CA ALA A 275 23.58 0.58 4.75
C ALA A 275 24.80 -0.36 4.69
N VAL A 276 25.96 0.17 4.30
CA VAL A 276 27.20 -0.62 4.24
C VAL A 276 27.56 -1.21 5.61
N ASN A 277 27.48 -0.41 6.68
CA ASN A 277 27.74 -0.88 8.04
C ASN A 277 26.64 -1.83 8.55
N ILE A 278 25.37 -1.62 8.18
CA ILE A 278 24.28 -2.56 8.51
C ILE A 278 24.58 -3.96 7.94
N HIS A 279 25.02 -4.03 6.67
CA HIS A 279 25.37 -5.31 6.04
C HIS A 279 26.66 -5.92 6.61
N ILE A 280 27.69 -5.11 6.91
CA ILE A 280 28.91 -5.57 7.61
C ILE A 280 28.54 -6.19 8.97
N ARG A 281 27.73 -5.49 9.77
CA ARG A 281 27.31 -5.94 11.10
C ARG A 281 26.42 -7.18 11.06
N ARG A 282 25.62 -7.41 10.00
CA ARG A 282 24.92 -8.69 9.77
C ARG A 282 25.89 -9.85 9.51
N LEU A 283 26.88 -9.66 8.65
CA LEU A 283 27.91 -10.69 8.37
C LEU A 283 28.74 -11.01 9.62
N LEU A 284 29.12 -9.99 10.38
CA LEU A 284 29.81 -10.13 11.67
C LEU A 284 28.98 -10.86 12.72
N ARG A 285 27.68 -10.54 12.87
CA ARG A 285 26.74 -11.29 13.75
C ARG A 285 26.72 -12.77 13.39
N LEU A 286 26.80 -13.13 12.10
CA LEU A 286 26.84 -14.52 11.65
C LEU A 286 28.17 -15.20 12.00
N ALA A 287 29.30 -14.54 11.73
CA ALA A 287 30.63 -15.09 12.00
C ALA A 287 30.85 -15.48 13.47
N VAL A 288 30.30 -14.70 14.42
CA VAL A 288 30.39 -15.00 15.86
C VAL A 288 29.18 -15.76 16.44
N SER A 289 28.32 -16.33 15.59
CA SER A 289 27.14 -17.09 16.01
C SER A 289 27.42 -18.58 16.11
N HIS A 290 27.21 -19.17 17.28
CA HIS A 290 27.36 -20.62 17.48
C HIS A 290 26.48 -21.47 16.55
N THR A 291 25.26 -21.02 16.24
CA THR A 291 24.35 -21.71 15.31
C THR A 291 24.89 -21.77 13.88
N TYR A 292 25.77 -20.85 13.50
CA TYR A 292 26.31 -20.73 12.14
C TYR A 292 27.84 -20.81 12.08
N LYS A 293 28.52 -21.20 13.16
CA LYS A 293 29.98 -21.35 13.21
C LYS A 293 30.49 -22.36 12.17
N SER A 294 29.69 -23.39 11.85
CA SER A 294 29.95 -24.35 10.77
C SER A 294 30.02 -23.71 9.37
N LEU A 295 29.25 -22.64 9.10
CA LEU A 295 29.22 -21.95 7.80
C LEU A 295 30.56 -21.27 7.47
N PHE A 296 31.33 -20.90 8.49
CA PHE A 296 32.67 -20.31 8.36
C PHE A 296 33.80 -21.19 8.91
N ALA A 297 33.50 -22.42 9.35
CA ALA A 297 34.49 -23.30 9.99
C ALA A 297 35.59 -23.72 9.01
N LYS A 298 35.21 -24.14 7.80
CA LYS A 298 36.11 -24.34 6.66
C LYS A 298 36.10 -23.11 5.75
N GLU A 299 37.06 -23.06 4.84
CA GLU A 299 37.15 -22.02 3.81
C GLU A 299 35.95 -22.15 2.85
N PRO A 300 35.10 -21.12 2.71
CA PRO A 300 33.91 -21.19 1.86
C PRO A 300 34.29 -21.04 0.39
N SER A 301 33.71 -21.89 -0.46
CA SER A 301 33.90 -21.82 -1.91
C SER A 301 32.91 -20.85 -2.56
N ILE A 302 33.31 -20.24 -3.68
CA ILE A 302 32.44 -19.35 -4.48
C ILE A 302 32.15 -20.06 -5.80
N HIS A 303 30.88 -20.35 -6.07
CA HIS A 303 30.40 -20.87 -7.34
C HIS A 303 29.80 -19.74 -8.18
N CYS A 304 30.54 -19.27 -9.18
CA CYS A 304 30.06 -18.25 -10.11
C CYS A 304 29.12 -18.88 -11.14
N CYS A 305 27.84 -18.49 -11.08
CA CYS A 305 26.85 -18.91 -12.05
C CYS A 305 27.16 -18.23 -13.40
N PRO A 306 27.22 -18.97 -14.52
CA PRO A 306 27.56 -18.39 -15.82
C PRO A 306 26.46 -17.45 -16.33
N ARG A 307 26.85 -16.45 -17.13
CA ARG A 307 25.91 -15.65 -17.93
C ARG A 307 25.27 -16.55 -18.99
N ALA A 308 24.02 -16.93 -18.79
CA ALA A 308 23.21 -17.54 -19.84
C ALA A 308 22.58 -16.47 -20.72
N GLU A 309 22.61 -16.64 -22.04
CA GLU A 309 21.78 -15.85 -22.97
C GLU A 309 20.77 -16.78 -23.65
N ILE A 310 19.48 -16.44 -23.50
CA ILE A 310 18.39 -17.25 -24.06
C ILE A 310 17.88 -16.53 -25.31
N SER A 311 17.80 -17.28 -26.41
CA SER A 311 17.27 -16.81 -27.69
C SER A 311 15.84 -17.31 -27.83
N ILE A 312 14.89 -16.38 -27.79
CA ILE A 312 13.45 -16.65 -27.86
C ILE A 312 12.88 -16.18 -29.21
N TYR A 313 11.96 -16.96 -29.77
CA TYR A 313 11.17 -16.59 -30.95
C TYR A 313 9.83 -16.04 -30.49
N VAL A 314 9.38 -14.97 -31.15
CA VAL A 314 8.22 -14.21 -30.69
C VAL A 314 7.33 -13.80 -31.85
N GLU A 315 6.03 -14.02 -31.70
CA GLU A 315 4.99 -13.53 -32.61
C GLU A 315 4.00 -12.66 -31.82
N PRO A 316 4.33 -11.38 -31.57
CA PRO A 316 3.55 -10.53 -30.66
C PRO A 316 2.09 -10.32 -31.12
N ALA A 317 1.85 -10.24 -32.43
CA ALA A 317 0.53 -10.06 -33.01
C ALA A 317 -0.37 -11.30 -32.81
N ALA A 318 0.14 -12.50 -33.15
CA ALA A 318 -0.57 -13.75 -32.93
C ALA A 318 -0.94 -13.95 -31.44
N LEU A 319 -0.09 -13.46 -30.51
CA LEU A 319 -0.44 -13.46 -29.09
C LEU A 319 -1.52 -12.45 -28.73
N THR A 320 -1.44 -11.19 -29.18
CA THR A 320 -2.47 -10.19 -28.85
C THR A 320 -3.85 -10.63 -29.30
N ASP A 321 -3.92 -11.30 -30.45
CA ASP A 321 -5.14 -11.86 -31.01
C ASP A 321 -5.62 -13.08 -30.20
N HIS A 322 -4.73 -14.03 -29.91
CA HIS A 322 -5.04 -15.24 -29.12
C HIS A 322 -5.51 -14.92 -27.69
N LEU A 323 -4.95 -13.89 -27.05
CA LEU A 323 -5.29 -13.48 -25.68
C LEU A 323 -6.41 -12.43 -25.60
N GLN A 324 -6.95 -11.97 -26.74
CA GLN A 324 -8.02 -10.96 -26.84
C GLN A 324 -7.63 -9.60 -26.21
N LEU A 325 -6.36 -9.22 -26.38
CA LEU A 325 -5.76 -8.02 -25.81
C LEU A 325 -5.90 -6.78 -26.74
N ASP A 326 -7.06 -6.66 -27.40
CA ASP A 326 -7.47 -5.52 -28.23
C ASP A 326 -7.09 -4.17 -27.60
N GLY A 327 -6.53 -3.28 -28.43
CA GLY A 327 -6.01 -1.97 -28.03
C GLY A 327 -4.51 -1.93 -27.74
N LEU A 328 -3.85 -3.08 -27.55
CA LEU A 328 -2.39 -3.14 -27.39
C LEU A 328 -1.69 -3.40 -28.74
N ILE A 329 -0.99 -2.38 -29.26
CA ILE A 329 -0.26 -2.47 -30.52
C ILE A 329 1.14 -3.08 -30.28
N PRO A 330 1.51 -4.20 -30.92
CA PRO A 330 2.86 -4.75 -30.82
C PRO A 330 3.89 -3.84 -31.53
N ARG A 331 5.07 -3.70 -30.91
CA ARG A 331 6.14 -2.79 -31.40
C ARG A 331 7.14 -3.46 -32.37
N TYR A 332 6.91 -4.72 -32.72
CA TYR A 332 7.81 -5.52 -33.55
C TYR A 332 6.98 -6.47 -34.43
N ASP A 333 7.47 -6.69 -35.65
CA ASP A 333 6.85 -7.58 -36.63
C ASP A 333 6.87 -9.05 -36.16
N SER A 334 5.96 -9.86 -36.71
CA SER A 334 5.88 -11.30 -36.44
C SER A 334 7.16 -12.04 -36.86
N GLY A 335 7.63 -12.97 -36.01
CA GLY A 335 8.84 -13.77 -36.25
C GLY A 335 10.13 -13.15 -35.70
N ALA A 336 10.04 -12.05 -34.94
CA ALA A 336 11.19 -11.39 -34.33
C ALA A 336 11.93 -12.31 -33.33
N LYS A 337 13.17 -12.69 -33.65
CA LYS A 337 14.09 -13.35 -32.70
C LYS A 337 14.58 -12.32 -31.69
N VAL A 338 14.49 -12.64 -30.40
CA VAL A 338 14.94 -11.77 -29.31
C VAL A 338 15.95 -12.53 -28.46
N LYS A 339 17.09 -11.91 -28.16
CA LYS A 339 18.05 -12.42 -27.19
C LYS A 339 17.92 -11.63 -25.89
N GLY A 340 17.99 -12.31 -24.76
CA GLY A 340 18.10 -11.69 -23.44
C GLY A 340 19.08 -12.45 -22.56
N PRO A 341 19.86 -11.75 -21.71
CA PRO A 341 20.61 -12.40 -20.65
C PRO A 341 19.64 -12.88 -19.58
N LEU A 342 19.90 -14.06 -19.03
CA LEU A 342 19.21 -14.53 -17.85
C LEU A 342 19.62 -13.65 -16.66
N HIS A 343 18.64 -13.07 -15.97
CA HIS A 343 18.88 -12.24 -14.79
C HIS A 343 19.62 -13.03 -13.70
N ALA A 344 20.46 -12.33 -12.92
CA ALA A 344 21.25 -12.91 -11.84
C ALA A 344 20.41 -13.76 -10.87
N GLU A 345 19.22 -13.29 -10.48
CA GLU A 345 18.30 -14.02 -9.59
C GLU A 345 17.92 -15.40 -10.16
N LEU A 346 17.67 -15.47 -11.46
CA LEU A 346 17.24 -16.69 -12.17
C LEU A 346 18.41 -17.61 -12.48
N SER A 347 19.61 -17.06 -12.71
CA SER A 347 20.84 -17.83 -12.85
C SER A 347 21.18 -18.59 -11.56
N VAL A 348 21.04 -17.95 -10.40
CA VAL A 348 21.18 -18.63 -9.09
C VAL A 348 20.07 -19.66 -8.89
N PHE A 349 18.80 -19.29 -9.09
CA PHE A 349 17.66 -20.21 -8.96
C PHE A 349 17.84 -21.50 -9.79
N THR A 350 18.26 -21.36 -11.05
CA THR A 350 18.47 -22.49 -11.97
C THR A 350 19.62 -23.39 -11.49
N ALA A 351 20.74 -22.80 -11.05
CA ALA A 351 21.87 -23.56 -10.53
C ALA A 351 21.52 -24.37 -9.26
N LEU A 352 20.72 -23.80 -8.36
CA LEU A 352 20.27 -24.48 -7.14
C LEU A 352 19.31 -25.65 -7.44
N LEU A 353 18.39 -25.48 -8.40
CA LEU A 353 17.52 -26.56 -8.83
C LEU A 353 18.28 -27.67 -9.55
N HIS A 354 19.26 -27.32 -10.39
CA HIS A 354 20.12 -28.29 -11.07
C HIS A 354 20.93 -29.13 -10.07
N ASP A 355 21.60 -28.48 -9.11
CA ASP A 355 22.36 -29.17 -8.05
C ASP A 355 21.47 -30.08 -7.18
N PHE A 356 20.22 -29.69 -6.90
CA PHE A 356 19.26 -30.57 -6.23
C PHE A 356 18.86 -31.77 -7.12
N CYS A 357 18.61 -31.54 -8.41
CA CYS A 357 18.22 -32.60 -9.36
C CYS A 357 19.38 -33.55 -9.72
N GLU A 358 20.63 -33.18 -9.43
CA GLU A 358 21.80 -34.08 -9.40
C GLU A 358 21.94 -34.88 -8.09
N GLY A 359 21.08 -34.64 -7.09
CA GLY A 359 21.15 -35.30 -5.78
C GLY A 359 22.25 -34.76 -4.85
N ARG A 360 22.74 -33.53 -5.08
CA ARG A 360 23.65 -32.87 -4.13
C ARG A 360 22.91 -32.49 -2.84
N SER A 361 23.66 -32.05 -1.83
CA SER A 361 23.08 -31.58 -0.57
C SER A 361 22.02 -30.49 -0.78
N ALA A 362 20.93 -30.51 -0.01
CA ALA A 362 19.91 -29.49 -0.15
C ALA A 362 20.50 -28.09 0.15
N PRO A 363 20.27 -27.08 -0.71
CA PRO A 363 20.66 -25.71 -0.42
C PRO A 363 19.81 -25.13 0.70
N TYR A 364 20.24 -24.00 1.27
CA TYR A 364 19.29 -23.14 1.95
C TYR A 364 18.36 -22.54 0.89
N TRP A 365 17.05 -22.68 1.09
CA TRP A 365 16.02 -22.20 0.17
C TRP A 365 15.83 -20.69 0.33
N ALA A 366 16.88 -19.93 0.05
CA ALA A 366 16.94 -18.49 0.15
C ALA A 366 17.82 -17.90 -0.96
N ILE A 367 17.28 -16.95 -1.73
CA ILE A 367 18.02 -16.22 -2.77
C ILE A 367 18.11 -14.75 -2.35
N GLY A 368 19.31 -14.34 -1.96
CA GLY A 368 19.62 -12.96 -1.60
C GLY A 368 20.03 -12.14 -2.80
N VAL A 369 19.65 -10.86 -2.81
CA VAL A 369 19.75 -9.99 -3.98
C VAL A 369 20.22 -8.59 -3.60
N SER A 370 21.07 -7.98 -4.42
CA SER A 370 21.70 -6.68 -4.10
C SER A 370 20.76 -5.48 -4.28
N LYS A 371 19.58 -5.73 -4.85
CA LYS A 371 18.40 -4.87 -5.03
C LYS A 371 17.18 -5.80 -5.00
N LEU A 372 15.97 -5.28 -4.74
CA LEU A 372 14.73 -6.05 -4.90
C LEU A 372 14.63 -6.67 -6.32
N MET A 373 13.90 -7.77 -6.47
CA MET A 373 13.79 -8.48 -7.75
C MET A 373 12.91 -7.73 -8.77
N CYS A 374 13.15 -7.99 -10.06
CA CYS A 374 12.21 -7.55 -11.10
C CYS A 374 10.92 -8.42 -11.10
N VAL A 375 9.84 -7.91 -11.70
CA VAL A 375 8.52 -8.57 -11.68
C VAL A 375 8.53 -9.95 -12.33
N GLY A 376 9.29 -10.16 -13.41
CA GLY A 376 9.45 -11.48 -14.03
C GLY A 376 10.12 -12.48 -13.08
N CYS A 377 11.29 -12.14 -12.52
CA CYS A 377 12.00 -12.97 -11.55
C CYS A 377 11.12 -13.31 -10.33
N HIS A 378 10.42 -12.30 -9.80
CA HIS A 378 9.54 -12.48 -8.63
C HIS A 378 8.31 -13.34 -8.94
N THR A 379 7.70 -13.18 -10.11
CA THR A 379 6.53 -13.99 -10.49
C THR A 379 6.92 -15.46 -10.62
N LEU A 380 8.10 -15.74 -11.20
CA LEU A 380 8.61 -17.10 -11.32
C LEU A 380 9.00 -17.69 -9.94
N ILE A 381 9.94 -17.06 -9.24
CA ILE A 381 10.56 -17.62 -8.01
C ILE A 381 9.61 -17.60 -6.81
N ALA A 382 8.77 -16.56 -6.69
CA ALA A 382 8.03 -16.25 -5.46
C ALA A 382 6.50 -16.32 -5.58
N LYS A 383 5.95 -16.59 -6.77
CA LYS A 383 4.51 -16.86 -6.95
C LYS A 383 4.26 -18.22 -7.64
N ALA A 384 4.77 -18.39 -8.86
CA ALA A 384 4.49 -19.57 -9.68
C ALA A 384 5.15 -20.83 -9.12
N PHE A 385 6.45 -20.78 -8.81
CA PHE A 385 7.16 -21.94 -8.26
C PHE A 385 6.54 -22.44 -6.93
N PRO A 386 6.26 -21.60 -5.90
CA PRO A 386 5.57 -22.05 -4.69
C PRO A 386 4.18 -22.66 -4.94
N ARG A 387 3.39 -22.10 -5.86
CA ARG A 387 2.08 -22.67 -6.23
C ARG A 387 2.22 -24.04 -6.90
N VAL A 388 3.16 -24.19 -7.83
CA VAL A 388 3.45 -25.49 -8.46
C VAL A 388 3.96 -26.52 -7.44
N LEU A 389 4.72 -26.13 -6.41
CA LEU A 389 5.11 -27.05 -5.32
C LEU A 389 3.93 -27.45 -4.40
N GLN A 390 2.90 -26.60 -4.29
CA GLN A 390 1.67 -26.91 -3.56
C GLN A 390 0.76 -27.85 -4.35
N GLU A 391 0.65 -27.64 -5.67
CA GLU A 391 -0.11 -28.50 -6.59
C GLU A 391 0.60 -29.84 -6.87
N HIS A 392 1.95 -29.84 -6.86
CA HIS A 392 2.82 -30.99 -7.11
C HIS A 392 3.95 -31.06 -6.06
N PRO A 393 3.72 -31.67 -4.88
CA PRO A 393 4.75 -31.84 -3.85
C PRO A 393 5.91 -32.76 -4.30
N ILE A 394 7.00 -32.16 -4.82
CA ILE A 394 8.17 -32.82 -5.42
C ILE A 394 9.45 -32.75 -4.55
N GLY A 395 9.31 -32.59 -3.23
CA GLY A 395 10.44 -32.57 -2.27
C GLY A 395 11.29 -31.30 -2.26
N LEU A 396 11.18 -30.44 -3.28
CA LEU A 396 11.65 -29.05 -3.28
C LEU A 396 10.91 -28.20 -2.24
N LYS A 397 11.46 -27.03 -1.87
CA LYS A 397 10.77 -26.02 -1.05
C LYS A 397 10.70 -24.65 -1.75
N PRO A 398 9.73 -23.79 -1.40
CA PRO A 398 9.72 -22.38 -1.79
C PRO A 398 11.01 -21.64 -1.39
N PHE A 399 11.48 -20.72 -2.23
CA PHE A 399 12.63 -19.87 -1.91
C PHE A 399 12.20 -18.60 -1.14
N ALA A 400 12.82 -18.35 0.01
CA ALA A 400 12.77 -17.06 0.68
C ALA A 400 13.53 -16.00 -0.14
N VAL A 401 12.90 -14.84 -0.36
CA VAL A 401 13.42 -13.75 -1.20
C VAL A 401 13.00 -12.38 -0.68
N GLN A 402 13.76 -11.33 -0.98
CA GLN A 402 13.50 -9.98 -0.46
C GLN A 402 12.36 -9.20 -1.18
N GLY A 403 11.51 -9.85 -1.97
CA GLY A 403 10.40 -9.19 -2.69
C GLY A 403 10.80 -8.48 -3.99
N THR A 404 9.92 -7.62 -4.51
CA THR A 404 10.05 -6.96 -5.83
C THR A 404 9.94 -5.44 -5.78
N HIS A 405 10.60 -4.75 -6.71
CA HIS A 405 10.45 -3.30 -6.93
C HIS A 405 9.36 -2.93 -7.97
N GLY A 406 8.46 -3.86 -8.35
CA GLY A 406 7.32 -3.56 -9.23
C GLY A 406 7.70 -3.04 -10.64
N LYS A 407 8.88 -3.40 -11.15
CA LYS A 407 9.32 -3.09 -12.52
C LYS A 407 9.83 -4.36 -13.18
N MET A 408 9.63 -4.45 -14.49
CA MET A 408 10.30 -5.42 -15.35
C MET A 408 11.44 -4.70 -16.08
N TYR A 409 12.59 -5.36 -16.21
CA TYR A 409 13.69 -4.88 -17.05
C TYR A 409 13.61 -5.58 -18.42
N TYR A 410 14.19 -4.96 -19.44
CA TYR A 410 14.24 -5.51 -20.80
C TYR A 410 15.69 -5.59 -21.28
N PRO A 411 16.11 -6.68 -21.97
CA PRO A 411 15.38 -7.93 -22.18
C PRO A 411 15.36 -8.86 -20.96
N TRP A 412 14.17 -9.38 -20.63
CA TRP A 412 13.97 -10.46 -19.66
C TRP A 412 13.65 -11.76 -20.37
N VAL A 413 14.15 -12.87 -19.83
CA VAL A 413 13.88 -14.25 -20.28
C VAL A 413 13.66 -15.13 -19.05
N ALA A 414 12.73 -16.07 -19.15
CA ALA A 414 12.61 -17.16 -18.18
C ALA A 414 13.75 -18.17 -18.42
N PRO A 415 14.34 -18.78 -17.37
CA PRO A 415 15.30 -19.87 -17.51
C PRO A 415 14.69 -21.06 -18.24
N ASP A 416 15.54 -21.96 -18.75
CA ASP A 416 15.15 -23.33 -19.10
C ASP A 416 15.30 -24.20 -17.86
N LEU A 417 14.23 -24.87 -17.44
CA LEU A 417 14.17 -25.73 -16.26
C LEU A 417 13.93 -27.20 -16.65
N LYS A 418 14.28 -27.59 -17.90
CA LYS A 418 14.21 -28.98 -18.36
C LYS A 418 15.37 -29.80 -17.79
N PHE A 419 15.11 -30.47 -16.68
CA PHE A 419 16.06 -31.41 -16.06
C PHE A 419 16.07 -32.75 -16.78
N ALA A 420 17.25 -33.32 -16.99
CA ALA A 420 17.41 -34.62 -17.65
C ALA A 420 17.12 -35.84 -16.73
N THR A 421 16.77 -35.61 -15.46
CA THR A 421 16.62 -36.67 -14.45
C THR A 421 15.16 -36.99 -14.14
N THR A 422 14.82 -38.28 -14.12
CA THR A 422 13.47 -38.81 -13.86
C THR A 422 13.06 -38.74 -12.37
N ILE A 423 13.61 -37.79 -11.62
CA ILE A 423 13.40 -37.62 -10.16
C ILE A 423 12.12 -36.82 -9.90
N LEU A 424 11.76 -35.91 -10.81
CA LEU A 424 10.52 -35.14 -10.74
C LEU A 424 9.41 -35.89 -11.50
N TYR A 425 8.28 -36.14 -10.84
CA TYR A 425 7.14 -36.85 -11.45
C TYR A 425 6.23 -35.94 -12.30
N CYS A 426 6.55 -34.65 -12.42
CA CYS A 426 5.85 -33.68 -13.26
C CYS A 426 6.85 -32.86 -14.08
N ASP A 427 6.43 -32.39 -15.26
CA ASP A 427 7.18 -31.39 -16.01
C ASP A 427 7.14 -30.05 -15.27
N LEU A 428 8.16 -29.82 -14.45
CA LEU A 428 8.30 -28.63 -13.62
C LEU A 428 8.50 -27.37 -14.48
N ASP A 429 9.13 -27.48 -15.65
CA ASP A 429 9.34 -26.37 -16.59
C ASP A 429 8.00 -25.89 -17.16
N HIS A 430 7.23 -26.82 -17.75
CA HIS A 430 5.90 -26.54 -18.28
C HIS A 430 4.95 -26.01 -17.19
N LYS A 431 4.91 -26.64 -16.01
CA LYS A 431 4.00 -26.21 -14.92
C LYS A 431 4.35 -24.83 -14.37
N ILE A 432 5.63 -24.49 -14.18
CA ILE A 432 6.03 -23.13 -13.79
C ILE A 432 5.69 -22.13 -14.90
N ARG A 433 5.85 -22.48 -16.19
CA ARG A 433 5.51 -21.61 -17.31
C ARG A 433 4.03 -21.31 -17.40
N GLU A 434 3.16 -22.32 -17.33
CA GLU A 434 1.71 -22.11 -17.37
C GLU A 434 1.20 -21.34 -16.14
N CYS A 435 1.74 -21.60 -14.96
CA CYS A 435 1.41 -20.78 -13.79
C CYS A 435 1.93 -19.32 -13.92
N CYS A 436 3.11 -19.10 -14.48
CA CYS A 436 3.60 -17.76 -14.81
C CYS A 436 2.71 -17.06 -15.85
N LYS A 437 2.29 -17.78 -16.88
CA LYS A 437 1.39 -17.32 -17.96
C LYS A 437 0.07 -16.87 -17.38
N GLU A 438 -0.60 -17.71 -16.58
CA GLU A 438 -1.86 -17.37 -15.91
C GLU A 438 -1.74 -16.07 -15.09
N ILE A 439 -0.75 -15.99 -14.18
CA ILE A 439 -0.54 -14.84 -13.29
C ILE A 439 -0.28 -13.55 -14.09
N LEU A 440 0.52 -13.61 -15.15
CA LEU A 440 0.88 -12.43 -15.96
C LEU A 440 -0.22 -12.06 -16.97
N VAL A 441 -0.99 -13.02 -17.50
CA VAL A 441 -2.14 -12.78 -18.37
C VAL A 441 -3.25 -12.09 -17.59
N ASN A 442 -3.55 -12.54 -16.38
CA ASN A 442 -4.60 -11.93 -15.55
C ASN A 442 -4.26 -10.47 -15.22
N ALA A 443 -3.03 -10.20 -14.76
CA ALA A 443 -2.55 -8.82 -14.54
C ALA A 443 -2.53 -7.96 -15.82
N LEU A 444 -2.38 -8.55 -17.01
CA LEU A 444 -2.50 -7.84 -18.30
C LEU A 444 -3.94 -7.60 -18.74
N LYS A 445 -4.87 -8.51 -18.46
CA LYS A 445 -6.30 -8.33 -18.74
C LYS A 445 -6.89 -7.23 -17.88
N GLU A 446 -6.64 -7.27 -16.57
CA GLU A 446 -6.97 -6.19 -15.63
C GLU A 446 -6.46 -4.83 -16.15
N TYR A 447 -5.21 -4.77 -16.61
CA TYR A 447 -4.63 -3.55 -17.16
C TYR A 447 -5.27 -3.13 -18.50
N ALA A 448 -5.50 -4.05 -19.43
CA ALA A 448 -6.07 -3.76 -20.74
C ALA A 448 -7.51 -3.23 -20.61
N GLU A 449 -8.31 -3.80 -19.71
CA GLU A 449 -9.67 -3.33 -19.39
C GLU A 449 -9.64 -1.92 -18.78
N GLN A 450 -8.78 -1.69 -17.77
CA GLN A 450 -8.57 -0.36 -17.18
C GLN A 450 -8.15 0.69 -18.23
N ARG A 451 -7.33 0.29 -19.21
CA ARG A 451 -6.92 1.17 -20.32
C ARG A 451 -8.06 1.44 -21.31
N ARG A 452 -8.83 0.42 -21.73
CA ARG A 452 -10.02 0.61 -22.60
C ARG A 452 -11.06 1.53 -21.95
N LEU A 453 -11.26 1.43 -20.64
CA LEU A 453 -12.13 2.34 -19.87
C LEU A 453 -11.57 3.77 -19.85
N SER A 454 -10.25 3.93 -19.68
CA SER A 454 -9.59 5.24 -19.72
C SER A 454 -9.72 5.91 -21.09
N ASP A 455 -9.39 5.22 -22.18
CA ASP A 455 -9.41 5.76 -23.54
C ASP A 455 -10.83 6.14 -24.00
N ARG A 456 -11.86 5.38 -23.57
CA ARG A 456 -13.28 5.72 -23.78
C ARG A 456 -13.73 6.97 -23.03
N SER A 457 -13.08 7.32 -21.91
CA SER A 457 -13.41 8.55 -21.16
C SER A 457 -12.85 9.83 -21.79
N GLY A 458 -11.83 9.71 -22.66
CA GLY A 458 -11.14 10.85 -23.28
C GLY A 458 -11.79 11.41 -24.55
N THR A 459 -12.88 10.81 -25.05
CA THR A 459 -13.46 11.12 -26.37
C THR A 459 -14.88 11.67 -26.27
N SER A 460 -15.01 12.94 -25.86
CA SER A 460 -16.26 13.72 -26.02
C SER A 460 -16.06 14.95 -26.93
N ASP A 461 -16.90 15.02 -27.97
CA ASP A 461 -17.19 16.15 -28.88
C ASP A 461 -16.10 17.21 -29.16
N LYS A 462 -15.36 16.99 -30.27
CA LYS A 462 -15.21 18.05 -31.27
C LYS A 462 -16.08 17.71 -32.49
N LYS A 463 -17.23 18.36 -32.58
CA LYS A 463 -18.23 18.14 -33.63
C LYS A 463 -17.67 18.41 -35.03
N VAL A 464 -18.04 17.55 -35.97
CA VAL A 464 -18.29 17.96 -37.36
C VAL A 464 -19.82 18.04 -37.51
N SER A 465 -20.34 19.26 -37.69
CA SER A 465 -21.78 19.47 -37.87
C SER A 465 -22.04 20.74 -38.68
N GLU A 466 -22.65 20.57 -39.86
CA GLU A 466 -23.55 21.51 -40.56
C GLU A 466 -23.98 20.80 -41.88
N THR A 467 -25.15 20.17 -42.00
CA THR A 467 -26.58 20.57 -41.91
C THR A 467 -27.22 20.90 -43.26
N GLN A 468 -28.31 20.17 -43.55
CA GLN A 468 -29.43 20.54 -44.41
C GLN A 468 -30.71 20.20 -43.62
N SER A 469 -31.82 20.94 -43.71
CA SER A 469 -32.07 22.22 -44.37
C SER A 469 -33.23 22.93 -43.67
N THR A 470 -33.17 24.25 -43.49
CA THR A 470 -34.35 25.07 -43.17
C THR A 470 -35.21 25.29 -44.41
N ASN A 471 -36.52 25.45 -44.23
CA ASN A 471 -37.46 25.77 -45.30
C ASN A 471 -37.69 27.29 -45.40
N VAL A 472 -37.52 27.82 -46.63
CA VAL A 472 -38.14 29.01 -47.28
C VAL A 472 -37.10 29.71 -48.17
N ALA A 473 -37.49 30.02 -49.41
CA ALA A 473 -36.65 30.60 -50.47
C ALA A 473 -36.42 32.13 -50.25
N PHE A 474 -35.45 32.80 -50.90
CA PHE A 474 -35.43 33.10 -52.34
C PHE A 474 -34.02 33.33 -52.94
N HIS A 475 -33.97 33.40 -54.27
CA HIS A 475 -32.82 33.55 -55.19
C HIS A 475 -32.00 34.87 -55.02
N PHE A 476 -30.82 35.14 -55.64
CA PHE A 476 -30.32 34.82 -57.00
C PHE A 476 -28.77 34.85 -57.18
N LEU A 477 -28.24 33.81 -57.87
CA LEU A 477 -27.10 33.74 -58.83
C LEU A 477 -25.66 34.29 -58.49
N PRO A 478 -24.59 33.91 -59.25
CA PRO A 478 -23.21 33.86 -58.75
C PRO A 478 -22.15 34.61 -59.60
N ALA A 479 -20.87 34.47 -59.22
CA ALA A 479 -19.69 34.75 -60.06
C ALA A 479 -18.59 33.67 -59.87
N SER A 480 -17.63 33.59 -60.81
CA SER A 480 -16.56 32.58 -60.85
C SER A 480 -15.14 33.22 -60.92
N PRO A 481 -14.01 32.58 -61.30
CA PRO A 481 -13.01 32.30 -60.26
C PRO A 481 -11.53 32.70 -60.55
N GLY A 482 -10.76 32.80 -59.45
CA GLY A 482 -9.36 32.33 -59.36
C GLY A 482 -8.20 33.28 -59.72
N ARG A 483 -6.99 32.94 -59.23
CA ARG A 483 -5.66 33.20 -59.87
C ARG A 483 -4.50 32.48 -59.15
N ARG A 484 -3.36 32.35 -59.85
CA ARG A 484 -2.04 31.90 -59.35
C ARG A 484 -1.09 33.10 -59.20
N VAL A 485 0.04 32.94 -58.49
CA VAL A 485 1.43 33.41 -58.79
C VAL A 485 2.35 33.00 -57.60
N SER A 486 3.48 32.27 -57.71
CA SER A 486 4.76 32.42 -58.48
C SER A 486 5.81 33.28 -57.73
N THR A 487 7.11 32.94 -57.58
CA THR A 487 7.99 31.84 -58.11
C THR A 487 9.32 31.76 -57.30
N ALA A 488 10.16 30.73 -57.56
CA ALA A 488 11.57 30.49 -57.13
C ALA A 488 11.77 29.55 -55.91
N HIS A 489 12.86 28.76 -55.76
CA HIS A 489 13.99 28.33 -56.64
C HIS A 489 14.44 26.89 -56.18
N ARG A 490 15.21 26.01 -56.87
CA ARG A 490 16.40 26.04 -57.77
C ARG A 490 17.74 26.29 -57.03
N ILE A 491 18.88 25.62 -57.28
CA ILE A 491 19.41 24.62 -58.26
C ILE A 491 20.35 23.67 -57.43
N TRP A 492 20.75 22.40 -57.67
CA TRP A 492 21.13 21.51 -58.80
C TRP A 492 20.63 20.05 -58.49
N ASN A 493 20.52 18.98 -59.31
CA ASN A 493 21.25 18.46 -60.51
C ASN A 493 22.64 17.83 -60.16
N ASP A 494 23.14 16.68 -60.66
CA ASP A 494 22.72 15.64 -61.65
C ASP A 494 23.27 14.24 -61.20
N ARG A 495 22.59 13.08 -61.33
CA ARG A 495 22.26 12.20 -62.50
C ARG A 495 23.44 11.42 -63.13
N PRO A 496 23.26 10.27 -63.82
CA PRO A 496 22.01 9.67 -64.36
C PRO A 496 21.73 8.17 -64.02
N GLU A 497 20.61 7.64 -64.52
CA GLU A 497 20.24 6.22 -64.55
C GLU A 497 20.50 5.58 -65.94
N SER A 498 20.92 4.31 -65.96
CA SER A 498 20.97 3.42 -67.14
C SER A 498 21.13 1.97 -66.64
N GLU A 499 20.44 0.91 -67.10
CA GLU A 499 19.59 0.74 -68.29
C GLU A 499 18.26 0.00 -67.98
N ARG A 500 17.51 -0.42 -69.02
CA ARG A 500 16.17 -1.06 -68.95
C ARG A 500 16.27 -2.57 -69.18
N GLY A 501 15.39 -3.40 -68.59
CA GLY A 501 15.29 -4.82 -69.02
C GLY A 501 14.30 -5.74 -68.29
N MET A 502 13.11 -5.91 -68.89
CA MET A 502 12.25 -7.12 -68.96
C MET A 502 12.30 -8.24 -67.87
N THR A 503 11.11 -8.56 -67.36
CA THR A 503 10.64 -9.94 -67.05
C THR A 503 9.96 -10.55 -68.32
N PRO A 504 9.50 -11.83 -68.37
CA PRO A 504 9.45 -12.88 -67.34
C PRO A 504 9.88 -14.33 -67.75
N LEU A 505 9.90 -15.19 -66.73
CA LEU A 505 9.62 -16.66 -66.72
C LEU A 505 10.54 -17.71 -67.41
N ALA A 506 11.00 -18.64 -66.54
CA ALA A 506 11.02 -20.10 -66.68
C ALA A 506 11.95 -20.82 -67.69
N LEU A 507 12.79 -21.72 -67.16
CA LEU A 507 12.70 -23.18 -67.41
C LEU A 507 13.54 -24.00 -66.39
N LEU A 508 12.87 -24.95 -65.73
CA LEU A 508 13.36 -26.21 -65.11
C LEU A 508 14.72 -26.28 -64.37
N TYR A 509 14.66 -26.52 -63.05
CA TYR A 509 15.09 -27.81 -62.50
C TYR A 509 14.36 -28.14 -61.17
N HIS A 510 13.64 -29.27 -61.14
CA HIS A 510 12.99 -29.94 -60.00
C HIS A 510 12.90 -31.44 -60.39
N PRO A 511 12.89 -32.43 -59.47
CA PRO A 511 11.90 -32.58 -58.38
C PRO A 511 12.55 -32.78 -56.98
N PHE A 512 12.01 -32.25 -55.88
CA PHE A 512 10.79 -32.62 -55.15
C PHE A 512 10.85 -33.96 -54.38
N GLY A 513 10.76 -33.87 -53.04
CA GLY A 513 10.74 -35.00 -52.10
C GLY A 513 9.82 -34.73 -50.88
N LYS A 514 8.52 -34.52 -51.15
CA LYS A 514 7.36 -34.50 -50.21
C LYS A 514 7.51 -33.82 -48.83
N PHE A 515 6.76 -32.73 -48.66
CA PHE A 515 6.59 -31.97 -47.41
C PHE A 515 5.68 -32.67 -46.35
N GLN A 516 5.64 -34.01 -46.31
CA GLN A 516 4.70 -34.78 -45.46
C GLN A 516 5.30 -35.42 -44.20
N ASP A 517 6.63 -35.42 -44.02
CA ASP A 517 7.26 -36.14 -42.92
C ASP A 517 7.66 -35.28 -41.70
N ILE A 518 7.53 -33.94 -41.78
CA ILE A 518 7.73 -33.06 -40.60
C ILE A 518 6.68 -33.38 -39.51
N SER A 519 5.43 -33.65 -39.91
CA SER A 519 4.37 -34.09 -38.99
C SER A 519 4.60 -35.49 -38.39
N LYS A 520 5.55 -36.27 -38.91
CA LYS A 520 5.97 -37.56 -38.32
C LYS A 520 7.23 -37.46 -37.46
N GLY A 521 8.11 -36.50 -37.76
CA GLY A 521 9.30 -36.24 -36.94
C GLY A 521 8.95 -35.74 -35.53
N ILE A 522 7.91 -34.91 -35.40
CA ILE A 522 7.47 -34.35 -34.11
C ILE A 522 6.76 -35.41 -33.26
N ALA A 523 5.97 -36.29 -33.89
CA ALA A 523 5.27 -37.40 -33.21
C ALA A 523 6.22 -38.45 -32.59
N ALA A 524 7.53 -38.42 -32.90
CA ALA A 524 8.52 -39.35 -32.36
C ALA A 524 9.03 -38.99 -30.95
N TYR A 525 8.72 -37.79 -30.42
CA TYR A 525 9.24 -37.33 -29.13
C TYR A 525 8.20 -36.92 -28.08
N GLY A 526 6.91 -36.81 -28.44
CA GLY A 526 5.81 -36.77 -27.46
C GLY A 526 5.83 -35.60 -26.47
N VAL A 527 6.36 -34.44 -26.85
CA VAL A 527 6.35 -33.20 -26.06
C VAL A 527 5.77 -32.07 -26.90
N ASP A 528 4.57 -31.61 -26.55
CA ASP A 528 3.93 -30.47 -27.20
C ASP A 528 4.67 -29.17 -26.85
N SER A 529 4.97 -28.36 -27.86
CA SER A 529 5.83 -27.17 -27.74
C SER A 529 5.16 -25.84 -28.05
N GLU A 530 3.83 -25.83 -28.18
CA GLU A 530 3.07 -24.72 -28.77
C GLU A 530 2.89 -23.51 -27.84
N ASP A 531 3.00 -23.68 -26.52
CA ASP A 531 2.81 -22.59 -25.53
C ASP A 531 4.06 -21.73 -25.24
N PHE A 532 5.27 -22.22 -25.56
CA PHE A 532 6.50 -21.50 -25.26
C PHE A 532 6.61 -20.12 -25.96
N PRO A 533 6.20 -19.96 -27.23
CA PRO A 533 6.09 -18.64 -27.87
C PRO A 533 5.11 -17.71 -27.17
N ALA A 534 4.02 -18.22 -26.59
CA ALA A 534 2.99 -17.39 -25.96
C ALA A 534 3.48 -16.71 -24.67
N VAL A 535 4.14 -17.47 -23.78
CA VAL A 535 4.78 -16.90 -22.59
C VAL A 535 5.85 -15.88 -23.00
N SER A 536 6.65 -16.21 -24.01
CA SER A 536 7.68 -15.32 -24.55
C SER A 536 7.11 -14.00 -25.12
N ALA A 537 6.02 -14.07 -25.87
CA ALA A 537 5.34 -12.91 -26.43
C ALA A 537 4.64 -12.06 -25.37
N LEU A 538 4.20 -12.64 -24.25
CA LEU A 538 3.63 -11.89 -23.13
C LEU A 538 4.69 -11.00 -22.46
N LEU A 539 5.89 -11.57 -22.29
CA LEU A 539 7.08 -10.89 -21.77
C LEU A 539 7.60 -9.83 -22.76
N HIS A 540 7.30 -10.00 -24.05
CA HIS A 540 7.53 -9.01 -25.10
C HIS A 540 6.45 -7.91 -25.14
N LEU A 541 5.23 -8.16 -24.66
CA LEU A 541 4.23 -7.10 -24.46
C LEU A 541 4.70 -6.12 -23.37
N PHE A 542 5.27 -6.66 -22.27
CA PHE A 542 5.94 -5.87 -21.22
C PHE A 542 7.26 -5.19 -21.64
N ARG A 543 7.81 -5.47 -22.83
CA ARG A 543 9.03 -4.81 -23.37
C ARG A 543 8.76 -3.41 -23.91
N VAL A 544 7.54 -3.13 -24.34
CA VAL A 544 7.21 -1.96 -25.17
C VAL A 544 7.37 -0.64 -24.42
N ALA A 545 7.06 -0.68 -23.13
CA ALA A 545 7.13 0.42 -22.17
C ALA A 545 7.41 -0.19 -20.79
N SER A 546 8.17 0.51 -19.92
CA SER A 546 8.33 0.02 -18.53
C SER A 546 6.98 -0.05 -17.83
N LEU A 547 6.84 -0.86 -16.77
CA LEU A 547 5.56 -0.99 -16.05
C LEU A 547 4.98 0.40 -15.64
N HIS A 548 5.82 1.34 -15.23
CA HIS A 548 5.41 2.73 -14.92
C HIS A 548 4.93 3.54 -16.15
N GLN A 549 5.37 3.20 -17.36
CA GLN A 549 4.88 3.75 -18.64
C GLN A 549 3.69 2.95 -19.21
N LEU A 550 3.45 1.74 -18.70
CA LEU A 550 2.20 0.98 -18.79
C LEU A 550 1.29 1.25 -17.58
N GLY A 551 1.42 2.41 -16.91
CA GLY A 551 0.59 2.80 -15.75
C GLY A 551 0.77 2.00 -14.44
N TYR A 552 1.29 0.78 -14.52
CA TYR A 552 1.54 -0.13 -13.39
C TYR A 552 2.57 0.46 -12.41
N SER A 553 2.08 0.93 -11.27
CA SER A 553 2.88 1.48 -10.18
C SER A 553 3.39 0.39 -9.23
N PRO A 554 4.64 0.46 -8.72
CA PRO A 554 5.14 -0.44 -7.68
C PRO A 554 4.43 -0.37 -6.31
N LEU A 555 3.37 0.43 -6.16
CA LEU A 555 2.58 0.60 -4.94
C LEU A 555 1.32 -0.31 -4.90
N PHE A 556 1.37 -1.44 -5.62
CA PHE A 556 0.27 -2.42 -5.66
C PHE A 556 0.81 -3.83 -5.41
N THR A 557 0.90 -4.19 -4.13
CA THR A 557 1.01 -5.58 -3.69
C THR A 557 -0.37 -6.21 -3.63
N TYR A 558 -0.70 -7.04 -4.62
CA TYR A 558 -1.89 -7.90 -4.60
C TYR A 558 -1.96 -8.70 -3.29
N SER A 559 -3.05 -8.56 -2.55
CA SER A 559 -3.41 -9.44 -1.44
C SER A 559 -3.97 -10.77 -1.97
N PHE A 560 -3.50 -11.88 -1.43
CA PHE A 560 -4.11 -13.19 -1.68
C PHE A 560 -5.25 -13.41 -0.67
N THR A 561 -6.45 -13.69 -1.18
CA THR A 561 -7.56 -14.33 -0.45
C THR A 561 -7.88 -15.68 -1.11
N PRO A 562 -8.37 -16.68 -0.34
CA PRO A 562 -8.75 -17.98 -0.88
C PRO A 562 -10.02 -17.88 -1.74
N PRO A 563 -10.30 -18.88 -2.60
CA PRO A 563 -11.48 -18.86 -3.47
C PRO A 563 -12.78 -18.89 -2.65
N LEU A 564 -13.62 -17.88 -2.86
CA LEU A 564 -15.03 -17.87 -2.51
C LEU A 564 -15.88 -18.29 -3.74
N PRO A 565 -17.08 -18.85 -3.55
CA PRO A 565 -17.82 -19.53 -4.62
C PRO A 565 -18.47 -18.56 -5.62
N GLU A 566 -18.50 -19.02 -6.88
CA GLU A 566 -19.38 -18.62 -7.99
C GLU A 566 -19.84 -17.14 -8.02
N PHE A 567 -19.04 -16.32 -8.69
CA PHE A 567 -19.37 -14.92 -8.98
C PHE A 567 -20.67 -14.77 -9.78
N SER A 568 -21.48 -13.77 -9.44
CA SER A 568 -22.42 -13.19 -10.40
C SER A 568 -21.66 -12.54 -11.56
N GLU A 569 -22.19 -12.69 -12.78
CA GLU A 569 -21.66 -11.97 -13.94
C GLU A 569 -21.67 -10.45 -13.68
N GLY A 570 -20.65 -9.74 -14.14
CA GLY A 570 -20.54 -8.29 -13.98
C GLY A 570 -21.74 -7.55 -14.59
N MET A 571 -22.09 -6.39 -14.03
CA MET A 571 -23.21 -5.54 -14.48
C MET A 571 -23.18 -5.35 -16.01
N LYS A 572 -24.24 -5.82 -16.67
CA LYS A 572 -24.44 -5.68 -18.13
C LYS A 572 -25.12 -4.35 -18.49
N ASP A 573 -25.67 -3.68 -17.48
CA ASP A 573 -26.61 -2.56 -17.59
C ASP A 573 -25.96 -1.20 -17.28
N GLU A 574 -26.44 -0.12 -17.90
CA GLU A 574 -25.74 1.17 -17.92
C GLU A 574 -26.01 2.04 -16.67
N VAL A 575 -25.03 2.10 -15.77
CA VAL A 575 -25.05 3.00 -14.60
C VAL A 575 -24.76 4.45 -15.01
N ARG A 576 -25.78 5.32 -15.01
CA ARG A 576 -25.66 6.74 -15.38
C ARG A 576 -25.53 7.64 -14.15
N LEU A 577 -24.51 8.50 -14.10
CA LEU A 577 -24.35 9.51 -13.05
C LEU A 577 -25.36 10.66 -13.24
N THR A 578 -26.06 11.06 -12.17
CA THR A 578 -26.95 12.24 -12.20
C THR A 578 -26.21 13.58 -12.14
N GLY A 579 -24.90 13.56 -11.88
CA GLY A 579 -24.11 14.74 -11.52
C GLY A 579 -24.27 15.21 -10.07
N ARG A 580 -25.33 14.79 -9.35
CA ARG A 580 -25.51 15.13 -7.92
C ARG A 580 -24.50 14.36 -7.05
N ARG A 581 -23.46 15.06 -6.59
CA ARG A 581 -22.54 14.55 -5.56
C ARG A 581 -23.23 14.57 -4.19
N LEU A 582 -23.13 13.46 -3.46
CA LEU A 582 -23.70 13.26 -2.13
C LEU A 582 -22.67 13.42 -0.99
N SER A 583 -21.38 13.12 -1.24
CA SER A 583 -20.33 13.37 -0.23
C SER A 583 -19.86 14.83 -0.24
N ARG A 584 -19.76 15.43 0.96
CA ARG A 584 -19.28 16.81 1.15
C ARG A 584 -17.87 16.99 0.58
N LEU A 585 -17.63 18.12 -0.09
CA LEU A 585 -16.28 18.66 -0.32
C LEU A 585 -15.75 19.23 1.00
N ARG A 586 -15.23 18.36 1.88
CA ARG A 586 -14.44 18.77 3.05
C ARG A 586 -12.96 18.47 2.80
N PRO A 587 -12.03 19.43 2.97
CA PRO A 587 -10.60 19.17 2.98
C PRO A 587 -10.20 18.51 4.31
N THR A 588 -10.66 17.28 4.56
CA THR A 588 -10.35 16.57 5.82
C THR A 588 -8.83 16.32 5.94
N PRO A 589 -8.20 16.58 7.10
CA PRO A 589 -6.77 16.36 7.30
C PRO A 589 -6.39 14.87 7.14
N PHE A 590 -7.31 13.96 7.48
CA PHE A 590 -7.16 12.52 7.32
C PHE A 590 -7.41 12.00 5.89
N GLY A 591 -7.66 12.90 4.92
CA GLY A 591 -7.77 12.54 3.50
C GLY A 591 -8.83 11.47 3.17
N ARG A 592 -10.05 11.59 3.73
CA ARG A 592 -11.14 10.62 3.47
C ARG A 592 -11.27 10.37 1.97
N SER A 593 -11.12 9.10 1.59
CA SER A 593 -10.69 8.66 0.26
C SER A 593 -11.82 8.51 -0.76
N THR A 594 -12.96 9.17 -0.50
CA THR A 594 -14.25 8.59 -0.88
C THR A 594 -15.20 9.65 -1.45
N ALA A 595 -15.47 9.54 -2.75
CA ALA A 595 -16.49 10.33 -3.44
C ALA A 595 -17.80 9.54 -3.53
N VAL A 596 -18.93 10.17 -3.25
CA VAL A 596 -20.26 9.53 -3.34
C VAL A 596 -21.15 10.37 -4.23
N TYR A 597 -21.85 9.74 -5.17
CA TYR A 597 -22.76 10.38 -6.13
C TYR A 597 -24.11 9.65 -6.19
N ALA A 598 -25.16 10.35 -6.59
CA ALA A 598 -26.40 9.72 -7.04
C ALA A 598 -26.30 9.35 -8.52
N GLY A 599 -26.78 8.17 -8.87
CA GLY A 599 -26.92 7.68 -10.25
C GLY A 599 -28.30 7.12 -10.52
N VAL A 600 -28.49 6.68 -11.76
CA VAL A 600 -29.66 5.93 -12.22
C VAL A 600 -29.16 4.65 -12.89
N LEU A 601 -29.79 3.52 -12.54
CA LEU A 601 -29.62 2.22 -13.16
C LEU A 601 -31.01 1.64 -13.45
N ASP A 602 -31.31 1.35 -14.71
CA ASP A 602 -32.62 0.83 -15.16
C ASP A 602 -33.83 1.63 -14.66
N GLY A 603 -33.67 2.96 -14.59
CA GLY A 603 -34.67 3.90 -14.08
C GLY A 603 -34.76 4.00 -12.55
N ARG A 604 -34.03 3.16 -11.81
CA ARG A 604 -33.94 3.18 -10.33
C ARG A 604 -32.83 4.12 -9.87
N SER A 605 -33.05 4.80 -8.74
CA SER A 605 -32.00 5.59 -8.09
C SER A 605 -30.95 4.66 -7.45
N VAL A 606 -29.67 5.00 -7.60
CA VAL A 606 -28.55 4.26 -7.01
C VAL A 606 -27.54 5.22 -6.35
N VAL A 607 -26.88 4.77 -5.29
CA VAL A 607 -25.73 5.46 -4.67
C VAL A 607 -24.45 4.84 -5.20
N ILE A 608 -23.63 5.66 -5.85
CA ILE A 608 -22.36 5.24 -6.44
C ILE A 608 -21.23 5.77 -5.56
N LYS A 609 -20.56 4.88 -4.83
CA LYS A 609 -19.43 5.17 -3.95
C LYS A 609 -18.12 4.83 -4.68
N LEU A 610 -17.22 5.81 -4.79
CA LEU A 610 -15.88 5.66 -5.36
C LEU A 610 -14.87 5.83 -4.22
N SER A 611 -14.37 4.73 -3.69
CA SER A 611 -13.35 4.69 -2.65
C SER A 611 -11.97 4.51 -3.30
N PHE A 612 -10.98 5.37 -3.05
CA PHE A 612 -9.61 5.11 -3.50
C PHE A 612 -9.05 3.87 -2.79
N ILE A 613 -8.42 2.98 -3.54
CA ILE A 613 -7.78 1.79 -2.97
C ILE A 613 -6.56 2.22 -2.15
N SER A 614 -6.48 1.73 -0.91
CA SER A 614 -5.32 1.89 -0.02
C SER A 614 -4.85 0.52 0.45
N GLU A 615 -3.53 0.31 0.47
CA GLU A 615 -2.88 -0.97 0.78
C GLU A 615 -3.48 -1.61 2.05
N GLY A 616 -3.98 -2.85 1.93
CA GLY A 616 -4.58 -3.60 3.04
C GLY A 616 -6.00 -3.16 3.42
N ARG A 617 -6.73 -2.51 2.52
CA ARG A 617 -8.19 -2.22 2.66
C ARG A 617 -9.01 -2.64 1.44
N GLU A 618 -8.40 -3.33 0.48
CA GLU A 618 -9.01 -3.72 -0.79
C GLU A 618 -10.34 -4.46 -0.56
N TRP A 619 -11.40 -3.99 -1.20
CA TRP A 619 -12.75 -4.58 -1.18
C TRP A 619 -13.39 -4.75 0.20
N ARG A 620 -12.86 -4.15 1.28
CA ARG A 620 -13.34 -4.41 2.65
C ARG A 620 -14.84 -4.14 2.82
N GLU A 621 -15.31 -3.01 2.32
CA GLU A 621 -16.73 -2.63 2.43
C GLU A 621 -17.63 -3.59 1.64
N ARG A 622 -17.20 -3.96 0.43
CA ARG A 622 -17.84 -4.97 -0.39
C ARG A 622 -17.96 -6.29 0.38
N ILE A 623 -16.85 -6.83 0.90
CA ILE A 623 -16.80 -8.10 1.63
C ILE A 623 -17.72 -8.06 2.86
N VAL A 624 -17.74 -6.94 3.59
CA VAL A 624 -18.61 -6.74 4.76
C VAL A 624 -20.09 -6.71 4.37
N ILE A 625 -20.46 -6.02 3.29
CA ILE A 625 -21.84 -5.98 2.77
C ILE A 625 -22.25 -7.35 2.21
N GLU A 626 -21.41 -8.01 1.42
CA GLU A 626 -21.65 -9.34 0.87
C GLU A 626 -21.88 -10.36 2.02
N ALA A 627 -21.08 -10.32 3.09
CA ALA A 627 -21.29 -11.17 4.27
C ALA A 627 -22.61 -10.91 5.01
N LEU A 628 -23.02 -9.63 5.15
CA LEU A 628 -24.31 -9.27 5.75
C LEU A 628 -25.51 -9.84 4.99
N HIS A 629 -25.44 -9.89 3.66
CA HIS A 629 -26.50 -10.45 2.81
C HIS A 629 -26.41 -11.98 2.67
N ALA A 630 -25.20 -12.55 2.57
CA ALA A 630 -24.98 -13.98 2.29
C ALA A 630 -25.36 -14.92 3.44
N LEU A 631 -25.22 -14.51 4.70
CA LEU A 631 -25.49 -15.35 5.88
C LEU A 631 -27.00 -15.55 6.18
N SER A 632 -27.89 -15.09 5.31
CA SER A 632 -29.32 -14.92 5.59
C SER A 632 -30.20 -16.03 4.98
N VAL A 633 -29.96 -17.28 5.36
CA VAL A 633 -30.69 -18.48 4.85
C VAL A 633 -32.22 -18.35 4.99
N GLU A 634 -32.69 -17.71 6.06
CA GLU A 634 -34.13 -17.54 6.36
C GLU A 634 -34.77 -16.30 5.73
N GLN A 635 -33.97 -15.35 5.21
CA GLN A 635 -34.47 -14.10 4.61
C GLN A 635 -33.71 -13.81 3.30
N PRO A 636 -34.19 -14.32 2.14
CA PRO A 636 -33.51 -14.19 0.85
C PRO A 636 -33.47 -12.75 0.28
N THR A 637 -34.10 -11.78 0.96
CA THR A 637 -33.97 -10.35 0.67
C THR A 637 -32.75 -9.70 1.34
N GLY A 638 -32.07 -10.42 2.23
CA GLY A 638 -31.01 -9.87 3.09
C GLY A 638 -31.53 -8.93 4.19
N PRO A 639 -30.62 -8.40 5.04
CA PRO A 639 -30.97 -7.53 6.15
C PRO A 639 -31.37 -6.12 5.68
N THR A 640 -32.56 -5.67 6.07
CA THR A 640 -33.09 -4.36 5.61
C THR A 640 -32.47 -3.13 6.29
N TYR A 641 -31.44 -3.31 7.12
CA TYR A 641 -30.70 -2.24 7.79
C TYR A 641 -29.32 -1.96 7.16
N ALA A 642 -28.93 -2.69 6.11
CA ALA A 642 -27.71 -2.43 5.33
C ALA A 642 -28.10 -2.15 3.87
N PRO A 643 -27.37 -1.29 3.14
CA PRO A 643 -27.62 -1.08 1.72
C PRO A 643 -27.41 -2.38 0.96
N LYS A 644 -28.21 -2.59 -0.08
CA LYS A 644 -28.01 -3.70 -1.01
C LYS A 644 -26.94 -3.30 -2.02
N LEU A 645 -25.82 -4.02 -2.06
CA LEU A 645 -24.87 -3.89 -3.17
C LEU A 645 -25.53 -4.48 -4.42
N LEU A 646 -25.69 -3.67 -5.47
CA LEU A 646 -26.21 -4.11 -6.77
C LEU A 646 -25.07 -4.62 -7.66
N GLY A 647 -23.89 -4.02 -7.53
CA GLY A 647 -22.68 -4.43 -8.23
C GLY A 647 -21.48 -3.60 -7.80
N SER A 648 -20.28 -4.07 -8.11
CA SER A 648 -19.05 -3.31 -7.87
C SER A 648 -17.94 -3.69 -8.84
N PHE A 649 -17.08 -2.74 -9.16
CA PHE A 649 -16.00 -2.89 -10.13
C PHE A 649 -14.83 -1.93 -9.81
N ALA A 650 -13.61 -2.33 -10.15
CA ALA A 650 -12.46 -1.44 -10.05
C ALA A 650 -12.39 -0.53 -11.28
N ALA A 651 -12.06 0.75 -11.08
CA ALA A 651 -11.84 1.70 -12.15
C ALA A 651 -10.55 2.50 -11.92
N VAL A 652 -9.89 2.90 -13.00
CA VAL A 652 -8.78 3.85 -12.93
C VAL A 652 -9.35 5.26 -13.06
N GLY A 653 -8.96 6.15 -12.15
CA GLY A 653 -9.40 7.54 -12.11
C GLY A 653 -8.24 8.52 -11.88
N TYR A 654 -8.46 9.75 -12.29
CA TYR A 654 -7.48 10.83 -12.15
C TYR A 654 -7.84 11.69 -10.95
N ASP A 655 -7.05 11.60 -9.87
CA ASP A 655 -7.15 12.54 -8.76
C ASP A 655 -6.58 13.90 -9.22
N ARG A 656 -7.41 14.95 -9.19
CA ARG A 656 -6.94 16.30 -9.53
C ARG A 656 -6.02 16.78 -8.40
N PRO A 657 -4.80 17.27 -8.70
CA PRO A 657 -3.96 17.92 -7.70
C PRO A 657 -4.74 19.01 -6.96
N LYS A 658 -4.73 18.98 -5.62
CA LYS A 658 -5.52 19.92 -4.78
C LYS A 658 -5.26 21.41 -5.08
N SER A 659 -4.12 21.73 -5.70
CA SER A 659 -3.79 23.07 -6.20
C SER A 659 -4.79 23.62 -7.23
N PHE A 660 -5.54 22.77 -7.96
CA PHE A 660 -6.45 23.22 -9.00
C PHE A 660 -7.73 23.93 -8.50
N GLU A 661 -8.13 23.74 -7.24
CA GLU A 661 -9.30 24.42 -6.68
C GLU A 661 -9.01 25.86 -6.22
N CYS A 662 -7.72 26.22 -6.02
CA CYS A 662 -7.30 27.59 -5.64
C CYS A 662 -7.17 28.56 -6.83
N LEU A 663 -7.35 28.11 -8.08
CA LEU A 663 -7.26 28.97 -9.25
C LEU A 663 -8.56 29.76 -9.47
N THR A 664 -8.55 31.02 -9.03
CA THR A 664 -9.63 31.99 -9.22
C THR A 664 -9.99 32.18 -10.71
N LYS A 665 -11.24 32.59 -10.97
CA LYS A 665 -11.80 32.62 -12.35
C LYS A 665 -10.99 33.47 -13.34
N SER A 666 -10.24 34.47 -12.87
CA SER A 666 -9.41 35.35 -13.68
C SER A 666 -8.20 34.65 -14.32
N LYS A 667 -7.52 33.74 -13.61
CA LYS A 667 -6.29 33.08 -14.11
C LYS A 667 -6.55 31.91 -15.08
N ARG A 668 -7.81 31.49 -15.29
CA ARG A 668 -8.17 30.38 -16.21
C ARG A 668 -7.91 30.62 -17.71
N LYS A 669 -7.39 31.78 -18.10
CA LYS A 669 -7.07 32.12 -19.50
C LYS A 669 -5.58 32.06 -19.87
N ALA A 670 -4.67 31.87 -18.92
CA ALA A 670 -3.23 31.98 -19.14
C ALA A 670 -2.42 31.04 -18.22
N VAL A 671 -2.83 29.78 -18.13
CA VAL A 671 -1.99 28.69 -17.59
C VAL A 671 -1.79 27.71 -18.75
N ASP A 672 -0.57 27.62 -19.25
CA ASP A 672 -0.22 26.63 -20.27
C ASP A 672 -0.35 25.22 -19.70
N LEU A 673 -0.88 24.31 -20.52
CA LEU A 673 -1.23 22.94 -20.10
C LEU A 673 -0.02 22.07 -19.75
N GLU A 674 1.20 22.52 -20.09
CA GLU A 674 2.44 21.80 -19.88
C GLU A 674 2.96 21.89 -18.43
N ASP A 675 2.59 22.93 -17.67
CA ASP A 675 2.99 23.13 -16.26
C ASP A 675 2.06 22.45 -15.23
N VAL A 676 1.05 21.69 -15.68
CA VAL A 676 0.15 20.96 -14.77
C VAL A 676 0.90 19.80 -14.11
N PRO A 677 1.05 19.77 -12.77
CA PRO A 677 1.71 18.65 -12.10
C PRO A 677 0.94 17.36 -12.37
N ALA A 678 1.67 16.34 -12.85
CA ALA A 678 1.10 15.15 -13.47
C ALA A 678 -0.06 14.55 -12.65
N LEU A 679 -1.21 14.39 -13.32
CA LEU A 679 -2.44 13.84 -12.74
C LEU A 679 -2.14 12.53 -12.00
N VAL A 680 -2.46 12.48 -10.71
CA VAL A 680 -2.18 11.31 -9.89
C VAL A 680 -3.24 10.26 -10.20
N ILE A 681 -2.88 9.34 -11.11
CA ILE A 681 -3.68 8.16 -11.43
C ILE A 681 -3.83 7.32 -10.15
N ARG A 682 -5.06 7.01 -9.77
CA ARG A 682 -5.40 6.13 -8.64
C ARG A 682 -6.41 5.09 -9.06
N HIS A 683 -6.38 3.94 -8.39
CA HIS A 683 -7.45 2.96 -8.50
C HIS A 683 -8.58 3.35 -7.55
N HIS A 684 -9.81 3.24 -8.04
CA HIS A 684 -11.04 3.37 -7.27
C HIS A 684 -11.76 2.03 -7.25
N GLU A 685 -12.23 1.61 -6.08
CA GLU A 685 -13.35 0.69 -5.97
C GLU A 685 -14.64 1.49 -6.20
N ILE A 686 -15.37 1.16 -7.25
CA ILE A 686 -16.69 1.71 -7.52
C ILE A 686 -17.74 0.69 -7.06
N MET A 687 -18.49 1.05 -6.04
CA MET A 687 -19.60 0.26 -5.49
C MET A 687 -20.93 0.96 -5.81
N VAL A 688 -21.85 0.20 -6.42
CA VAL A 688 -23.19 0.66 -6.78
C VAL A 688 -24.18 0.05 -5.80
N PHE A 689 -24.72 0.88 -4.92
CA PHE A 689 -25.70 0.50 -3.91
C PHE A 689 -27.12 0.89 -4.36
N ASP A 690 -28.09 0.04 -4.03
CA ASP A 690 -29.51 0.35 -4.15
C ASP A 690 -29.85 1.55 -3.28
N SER A 691 -30.65 2.49 -3.80
CA SER A 691 -30.95 3.75 -3.13
C SER A 691 -32.43 4.08 -3.18
N SER A 692 -33.08 3.91 -2.02
CA SER A 692 -34.26 4.71 -1.70
C SER A 692 -33.91 6.19 -1.83
N THR A 693 -34.68 6.93 -2.64
CA THR A 693 -34.54 8.39 -2.79
C THR A 693 -34.86 9.16 -1.51
N ASP A 694 -35.62 8.55 -0.60
CA ASP A 694 -36.37 9.24 0.46
C ASP A 694 -35.64 9.20 1.82
N GLY A 695 -34.33 8.96 1.82
CA GLY A 695 -33.50 8.78 3.02
C GLY A 695 -33.24 10.09 3.78
N ARG A 696 -34.04 10.37 4.80
CA ARG A 696 -33.87 11.50 5.74
C ARG A 696 -32.76 11.24 6.77
N LYS A 697 -32.22 12.30 7.35
CA LYS A 697 -31.35 12.25 8.56
C LYS A 697 -32.22 12.18 9.81
N LEU A 698 -31.68 11.68 10.92
CA LEU A 698 -32.39 11.61 12.21
C LEU A 698 -32.86 12.99 12.73
N THR A 699 -32.19 14.08 12.36
CA THR A 699 -32.56 15.48 12.69
C THR A 699 -33.66 16.08 11.79
N GLU A 700 -34.13 15.34 10.79
CA GLU A 700 -35.17 15.75 9.83
C GLU A 700 -36.49 14.97 10.06
N LEU A 701 -36.53 14.19 11.15
CA LEU A 701 -37.67 13.38 11.58
C LEU A 701 -38.55 14.12 12.58
N SER A 702 -39.81 13.70 12.67
CA SER A 702 -40.66 13.94 13.84
C SER A 702 -40.22 13.08 15.04
N ALA A 703 -40.68 13.41 16.25
CA ALA A 703 -40.32 12.67 17.46
C ALA A 703 -40.72 11.18 17.40
N ALA A 704 -41.91 10.85 16.90
CA ALA A 704 -42.38 9.47 16.74
C ALA A 704 -41.52 8.64 15.75
N GLU A 705 -41.15 9.26 14.62
CA GLU A 705 -40.24 8.65 13.65
C GLU A 705 -38.84 8.48 14.23
N PHE A 706 -38.33 9.47 14.98
CA PHE A 706 -37.04 9.39 15.66
C PHE A 706 -37.00 8.25 16.68
N LEU A 707 -38.01 8.11 17.55
CA LEU A 707 -38.10 7.00 18.51
C LEU A 707 -38.18 5.64 17.80
N THR A 708 -38.90 5.56 16.67
CA THR A 708 -38.98 4.34 15.85
C THR A 708 -37.62 3.98 15.24
N MET A 709 -36.88 4.97 14.70
CA MET A 709 -35.54 4.77 14.15
C MET A 709 -34.49 4.48 15.24
N ALA A 710 -34.66 5.01 16.46
CA ALA A 710 -33.77 4.73 17.59
C ALA A 710 -33.80 3.24 17.98
N LYS A 711 -34.98 2.61 18.01
CA LYS A 711 -35.12 1.16 18.20
C LYS A 711 -34.41 0.38 17.09
N GLN A 712 -34.72 0.72 15.83
CA GLN A 712 -34.13 0.06 14.66
C GLN A 712 -32.61 0.23 14.57
N LEU A 713 -32.03 1.27 15.18
CA LEU A 713 -30.57 1.44 15.27
C LEU A 713 -29.93 0.37 16.15
N PHE A 714 -30.50 0.11 17.33
CA PHE A 714 -30.03 -0.94 18.23
C PHE A 714 -30.28 -2.35 17.66
N GLU A 715 -31.45 -2.58 17.05
CA GLU A 715 -31.78 -3.81 16.32
C GLU A 715 -30.81 -4.07 15.15
N ALA A 716 -30.41 -3.03 14.40
CA ALA A 716 -29.45 -3.15 13.30
C ALA A 716 -28.04 -3.53 13.77
N ILE A 717 -27.60 -3.01 14.93
CA ILE A 717 -26.29 -3.34 15.52
C ILE A 717 -26.27 -4.80 16.00
N LEU A 718 -27.34 -5.27 16.65
CA LEU A 718 -27.52 -6.67 17.02
C LEU A 718 -27.60 -7.58 15.78
N GLY A 719 -28.38 -7.18 14.77
CA GLY A 719 -28.55 -7.93 13.52
C GLY A 719 -27.25 -8.07 12.72
N ALA A 720 -26.38 -7.05 12.75
CA ALA A 720 -25.05 -7.11 12.16
C ALA A 720 -24.13 -8.05 12.95
N TYR A 721 -24.13 -7.97 14.28
CA TYR A 721 -23.28 -8.84 15.10
C TYR A 721 -23.72 -10.31 15.08
N SER A 722 -25.02 -10.61 15.00
CA SER A 722 -25.53 -11.97 14.81
C SER A 722 -25.12 -12.58 13.47
N ARG A 723 -24.79 -11.74 12.47
CA ARG A 723 -24.14 -12.10 11.20
C ARG A 723 -22.62 -12.02 11.25
N ARG A 724 -22.02 -11.96 12.46
CA ARG A 724 -20.57 -11.87 12.69
C ARG A 724 -19.92 -10.63 12.05
N VAL A 725 -20.61 -9.49 12.05
CA VAL A 725 -20.13 -8.21 11.50
C VAL A 725 -20.13 -7.10 12.55
N LEU A 726 -19.10 -6.25 12.52
CA LEU A 726 -18.99 -5.00 13.29
C LEU A 726 -18.91 -3.80 12.35
N HIS A 727 -19.74 -2.77 12.56
CA HIS A 727 -19.78 -1.56 11.70
C HIS A 727 -18.63 -0.57 11.98
N ARG A 728 -18.27 -0.38 13.25
CA ARG A 728 -17.21 0.52 13.77
C ARG A 728 -17.34 2.04 13.50
N ASP A 729 -18.00 2.52 12.44
CA ASP A 729 -18.33 3.94 12.22
C ASP A 729 -19.83 4.23 12.36
N VAL A 730 -20.40 3.92 13.54
CA VAL A 730 -21.81 4.29 13.85
C VAL A 730 -21.85 5.79 14.14
N SER A 731 -22.32 6.57 13.16
CA SER A 731 -22.38 8.03 13.23
C SER A 731 -23.64 8.60 12.58
N ILE A 732 -24.03 9.81 12.98
CA ILE A 732 -25.20 10.52 12.44
C ILE A 732 -25.14 10.74 10.91
N ASN A 733 -23.93 10.80 10.35
CA ASN A 733 -23.73 10.96 8.90
C ASN A 733 -23.94 9.64 8.13
N ASN A 734 -23.82 8.50 8.83
CA ASN A 734 -23.85 7.14 8.27
C ASN A 734 -25.23 6.47 8.42
N ILE A 735 -26.14 7.05 9.21
CA ILE A 735 -27.52 6.58 9.38
C ILE A 735 -28.48 7.34 8.47
N ARG A 736 -29.38 6.63 7.76
CA ARG A 736 -30.57 7.24 7.13
C ARG A 736 -31.85 6.57 7.59
N ALA A 737 -32.91 7.36 7.67
CA ALA A 737 -34.27 6.93 7.94
C ALA A 737 -35.09 6.98 6.66
N THR A 738 -35.63 5.83 6.26
CA THR A 738 -36.53 5.66 5.11
C THR A 738 -37.91 5.26 5.66
N SER A 739 -38.58 4.26 5.08
CA SER A 739 -39.55 3.43 5.83
C SER A 739 -38.88 2.54 6.90
N ARG A 740 -37.56 2.39 6.84
CA ARG A 740 -36.69 1.67 7.80
C ARG A 740 -35.37 2.40 8.01
N LEU A 741 -34.68 2.15 9.10
CA LEU A 741 -33.31 2.60 9.30
C LEU A 741 -32.34 1.82 8.40
N VAL A 742 -31.38 2.53 7.78
CA VAL A 742 -30.28 1.93 7.01
C VAL A 742 -28.95 2.54 7.45
N LEU A 743 -27.98 1.66 7.72
CA LEU A 743 -26.59 1.95 8.07
C LEU A 743 -25.70 1.90 6.81
N TYR A 744 -24.99 2.98 6.53
CA TYR A 744 -24.08 3.17 5.39
C TYR A 744 -22.62 3.34 5.84
N ASP A 745 -21.68 3.34 4.90
CA ASP A 745 -20.25 3.57 5.14
C ASP A 745 -19.60 2.47 6.00
N TRP A 746 -19.64 1.22 5.49
CA TRP A 746 -19.01 0.05 6.13
C TRP A 746 -17.52 -0.07 5.79
N GLU A 747 -16.87 1.02 5.36
CA GLU A 747 -15.46 1.10 4.92
C GLU A 747 -14.45 0.68 6.01
N ILE A 748 -14.78 0.87 7.28
CA ILE A 748 -14.01 0.37 8.43
C ILE A 748 -14.68 -0.82 9.15
N GLY A 749 -15.72 -1.40 8.56
CA GLY A 749 -16.41 -2.58 9.07
C GLY A 749 -15.48 -3.80 9.12
N ARG A 750 -15.83 -4.79 9.92
CA ARG A 750 -15.03 -6.01 10.14
C ARG A 750 -15.90 -7.25 10.27
N LEU A 751 -15.41 -8.36 9.73
CA LEU A 751 -15.90 -9.69 10.08
C LEU A 751 -15.25 -10.15 11.39
N VAL A 752 -16.02 -10.79 12.27
CA VAL A 752 -15.57 -11.26 13.59
C VAL A 752 -14.68 -12.52 13.48
N ALA A 753 -14.70 -13.20 12.33
CA ALA A 753 -14.00 -14.48 12.12
C ALA A 753 -12.57 -14.38 11.55
N GLU A 754 -12.15 -13.23 11.03
CA GLU A 754 -10.86 -13.10 10.30
C GLU A 754 -9.62 -13.13 11.20
N SER A 755 -9.79 -12.82 12.48
CA SER A 755 -8.80 -12.97 13.55
C SER A 755 -9.53 -12.85 14.89
N PRO A 756 -9.08 -13.49 15.99
CA PRO A 756 -9.39 -12.96 17.32
C PRO A 756 -9.01 -11.46 17.34
N LEU A 757 -9.93 -10.64 17.83
CA LEU A 757 -9.95 -9.18 17.68
C LEU A 757 -8.56 -8.56 17.81
N ASP A 758 -8.00 -8.06 16.71
CA ASP A 758 -6.63 -7.54 16.67
C ASP A 758 -6.41 -6.51 17.80
N PRO A 759 -5.55 -6.81 18.79
CA PRO A 759 -5.40 -5.95 19.96
C PRO A 759 -4.70 -4.63 19.66
N GLN A 760 -4.19 -4.44 18.44
CA GLN A 760 -3.67 -3.14 17.95
C GLN A 760 -4.71 -2.40 17.09
N GLY A 761 -6.01 -2.60 17.36
CA GLY A 761 -7.12 -1.96 16.68
C GLY A 761 -7.06 -0.43 16.69
N THR A 762 -6.43 0.15 15.67
CA THR A 762 -6.25 1.60 15.49
C THR A 762 -7.55 2.36 15.71
N VAL A 763 -7.49 3.47 16.46
CA VAL A 763 -8.56 4.47 16.60
C VAL A 763 -9.14 4.80 15.23
N ALA A 764 -10.38 4.37 14.97
CA ALA A 764 -11.06 4.51 13.70
C ALA A 764 -12.57 4.53 13.91
N GLY A 765 -13.22 5.55 13.34
CA GLY A 765 -14.62 5.92 13.49
C GLY A 765 -14.77 7.44 13.36
N THR A 766 -15.99 7.95 13.40
CA THR A 766 -16.26 9.40 13.45
C THR A 766 -16.13 9.87 14.90
N LEU A 767 -15.07 10.64 15.18
CA LEU A 767 -14.57 10.91 16.54
C LEU A 767 -15.65 11.24 17.57
N ASP A 768 -16.55 12.17 17.25
CA ASP A 768 -17.52 12.71 18.21
C ASP A 768 -18.58 11.70 18.69
N THR A 769 -18.79 10.61 17.94
CA THR A 769 -19.65 9.47 18.33
C THR A 769 -18.89 8.17 18.56
N MET A 770 -17.55 8.16 18.63
CA MET A 770 -16.79 6.96 19.00
C MET A 770 -16.97 6.60 20.48
N SER A 771 -17.05 5.31 20.79
CA SER A 771 -17.02 4.81 22.17
C SER A 771 -15.72 5.18 22.90
N VAL A 772 -15.81 5.37 24.22
CA VAL A 772 -14.68 5.51 25.15
C VAL A 772 -13.65 4.42 24.92
N ALA A 773 -14.08 3.16 24.76
CA ALA A 773 -13.15 2.06 24.56
C ALA A 773 -12.42 2.16 23.21
N SER A 774 -13.09 2.61 22.14
CA SER A 774 -12.47 2.85 20.82
C SER A 774 -11.54 4.06 20.81
N LEU A 775 -11.88 5.13 21.54
CA LEU A 775 -11.01 6.31 21.73
C LEU A 775 -9.72 5.94 22.51
N ASN A 776 -9.81 5.00 23.44
CA ASN A 776 -8.68 4.41 24.16
C ASN A 776 -7.97 3.26 23.40
N ASN A 777 -8.27 3.05 22.10
CA ASN A 777 -7.62 2.04 21.25
C ASN A 777 -7.73 0.60 21.82
N ASN A 778 -8.85 0.26 22.48
CA ASN A 778 -9.14 -1.11 22.90
C ASN A 778 -9.62 -1.98 21.72
N PRO A 779 -9.55 -3.33 21.83
CA PRO A 779 -10.15 -4.22 20.84
C PRO A 779 -11.67 -3.94 20.73
N PRO A 780 -12.23 -3.83 19.50
CA PRO A 780 -13.62 -3.43 19.29
C PRO A 780 -14.60 -4.58 19.60
N LEU A 781 -15.68 -4.26 20.33
CA LEU A 781 -16.81 -5.13 20.64
C LEU A 781 -18.09 -4.56 20.02
N PRO A 782 -19.16 -5.34 19.79
CA PRO A 782 -20.42 -4.79 19.27
C PRO A 782 -21.06 -3.78 20.23
N HIS A 783 -20.76 -3.89 21.53
CA HIS A 783 -21.13 -2.91 22.56
C HIS A 783 -20.60 -1.49 22.26
N ASP A 784 -19.47 -1.36 21.54
CA ASP A 784 -19.00 -0.05 21.06
C ASP A 784 -19.98 0.59 20.09
N GLY A 785 -20.68 -0.22 19.29
CA GLY A 785 -21.74 0.25 18.40
C GLY A 785 -22.95 0.78 19.17
N ILE A 786 -23.32 0.14 20.28
CA ILE A 786 -24.42 0.60 21.15
C ILE A 786 -24.06 1.91 21.84
N GLU A 787 -22.85 2.01 22.40
CA GLU A 787 -22.35 3.26 23.00
C GLU A 787 -22.29 4.40 21.97
N SER A 788 -21.79 4.11 20.77
CA SER A 788 -21.77 5.06 19.65
C SER A 788 -23.18 5.48 19.21
N ALA A 789 -24.15 4.55 19.22
CA ALA A 789 -25.55 4.84 18.94
C ALA A 789 -26.18 5.74 20.02
N VAL A 790 -25.87 5.53 21.31
CA VAL A 790 -26.30 6.44 22.38
C VAL A 790 -25.76 7.85 22.15
N TYR A 791 -24.50 8.01 21.74
CA TYR A 791 -23.96 9.34 21.38
C TYR A 791 -24.61 9.95 20.13
N VAL A 792 -24.97 9.16 19.11
CA VAL A 792 -25.78 9.63 17.98
C VAL A 792 -27.15 10.14 18.45
N LEU A 793 -27.85 9.38 19.29
CA LEU A 793 -29.17 9.78 19.81
C LEU A 793 -29.06 11.04 20.68
N LEU A 794 -28.09 11.11 21.59
CA LEU A 794 -27.83 12.28 22.43
C LEU A 794 -27.52 13.53 21.59
N LYS A 795 -26.71 13.39 20.53
CA LYS A 795 -26.45 14.46 19.56
C LYS A 795 -27.72 14.93 18.84
N VAL A 796 -28.62 14.01 18.45
CA VAL A 796 -29.92 14.40 17.84
C VAL A 796 -30.83 15.07 18.86
N LEU A 797 -30.93 14.54 20.08
CA LEU A 797 -31.78 15.10 21.14
C LEU A 797 -31.34 16.51 21.55
N THR A 798 -30.04 16.76 21.64
CA THR A 798 -29.47 18.08 21.93
C THR A 798 -29.59 19.04 20.74
N GLN A 799 -29.20 18.63 19.52
CA GLN A 799 -29.28 19.48 18.31
C GLN A 799 -30.72 19.69 17.76
N SER A 800 -31.76 19.10 18.36
CA SER A 800 -33.19 19.30 18.04
C SER A 800 -33.97 20.06 19.11
N PHE A 801 -33.32 20.42 20.21
CA PHE A 801 -33.86 21.33 21.23
C PHE A 801 -33.58 22.78 20.84
N VAL A 802 -34.51 23.67 21.16
CA VAL A 802 -34.24 25.11 21.23
C VAL A 802 -34.57 25.56 22.65
N PRO A 803 -33.59 26.13 23.38
CA PRO A 803 -33.81 26.62 24.73
C PRO A 803 -34.68 27.87 24.75
N PRO A 804 -35.30 28.21 25.90
CA PRO A 804 -35.78 29.56 26.17
C PRO A 804 -34.68 30.60 25.92
N GLU A 805 -35.02 31.80 25.42
CA GLU A 805 -34.02 32.80 25.03
C GLU A 805 -33.08 33.21 26.20
N ASN A 806 -33.57 33.14 27.45
CA ASN A 806 -32.78 33.40 28.66
C ASN A 806 -31.88 32.23 29.11
N GLN A 807 -31.85 31.11 28.38
CA GLN A 807 -30.99 29.94 28.58
C GLN A 807 -30.13 29.63 27.35
N LYS A 808 -30.25 30.44 26.29
CA LYS A 808 -29.63 30.20 25.00
C LYS A 808 -28.10 30.26 25.02
N GLY A 809 -27.52 31.22 25.75
CA GLY A 809 -26.06 31.30 25.91
C GLY A 809 -25.47 30.06 26.57
N ASN A 810 -26.00 29.68 27.74
CA ASN A 810 -25.61 28.45 28.44
C ASN A 810 -25.76 27.20 27.55
N TRP A 811 -26.84 27.12 26.76
CA TRP A 811 -27.04 25.99 25.85
C TRP A 811 -26.05 25.97 24.67
N GLU A 812 -25.68 27.13 24.14
CA GLU A 812 -24.64 27.25 23.12
C GLU A 812 -23.27 26.84 23.69
N GLU A 813 -22.93 27.25 24.91
CA GLU A 813 -21.73 26.83 25.67
C GLU A 813 -21.70 25.31 25.93
N ILE A 814 -22.78 24.73 26.45
CA ILE A 814 -22.96 23.27 26.62
C ILE A 814 -22.77 22.51 25.31
N LEU A 815 -23.35 23.00 24.20
CA LEU A 815 -23.20 22.38 22.88
C LEU A 815 -21.76 22.44 22.35
N GLU A 816 -21.01 23.48 22.69
CA GLU A 816 -19.57 23.56 22.41
C GLU A 816 -18.79 22.55 23.26
N ASP A 817 -19.07 22.39 24.55
CA ASP A 817 -18.42 21.44 25.48
C ASP A 817 -18.70 19.96 25.17
N TYR A 818 -19.86 19.64 24.61
CA TYR A 818 -20.10 18.32 24.00
C TYR A 818 -19.10 17.99 22.86
N HIS A 819 -18.50 19.02 22.26
CA HIS A 819 -17.57 19.00 21.14
C HIS A 819 -18.09 18.20 19.93
N TRP A 820 -19.39 18.31 19.64
CA TRP A 820 -20.00 17.71 18.44
C TRP A 820 -19.39 18.28 17.14
N ASP A 821 -19.19 17.43 16.14
CA ASP A 821 -18.60 17.77 14.83
C ASP A 821 -17.18 18.41 14.83
N ASN A 822 -16.54 18.60 16.01
CA ASN A 822 -15.20 19.17 16.16
C ASN A 822 -14.11 18.15 15.73
N PRO A 823 -13.34 18.40 14.65
CA PRO A 823 -12.36 17.45 14.15
C PRO A 823 -10.97 17.56 14.81
N ASP A 824 -10.71 18.65 15.54
CA ASP A 824 -9.38 19.03 16.04
C ASP A 824 -9.19 18.72 17.54
N ILE A 825 -10.23 18.19 18.19
CA ILE A 825 -10.19 17.78 19.59
C ILE A 825 -9.18 16.64 19.84
N ARG A 826 -8.47 16.76 20.96
CA ARG A 826 -7.56 15.71 21.45
C ARG A 826 -8.35 14.49 21.89
N LEU A 827 -8.04 13.32 21.31
CA LEU A 827 -8.69 12.03 21.61
C LEU A 827 -8.86 11.74 23.11
N ARG A 828 -7.86 12.10 23.93
CA ARG A 828 -7.93 11.94 25.39
C ARG A 828 -9.00 12.84 26.01
N THR A 829 -9.01 14.13 25.70
CA THR A 829 -10.04 15.08 26.20
C THR A 829 -11.43 14.60 25.81
N LEU A 830 -11.62 14.14 24.57
CA LEU A 830 -12.89 13.56 24.13
C LEU A 830 -13.24 12.29 24.91
N SER A 831 -12.28 11.39 25.16
CA SER A 831 -12.52 10.21 26.00
C SER A 831 -12.84 10.57 27.45
N ASP A 832 -12.19 11.57 28.03
CA ASP A 832 -12.41 12.00 29.41
C ASP A 832 -13.83 12.59 29.56
N ILE A 833 -14.27 13.42 28.60
CA ILE A 833 -15.65 13.94 28.49
C ILE A 833 -16.68 12.80 28.29
N ARG A 834 -16.42 11.88 27.35
CA ARG A 834 -17.32 10.75 27.05
C ARG A 834 -17.40 9.75 28.22
N MET A 835 -16.34 9.60 29.03
CA MET A 835 -16.37 8.88 30.31
C MET A 835 -17.19 9.62 31.37
N ALA A 836 -17.06 10.95 31.47
CA ALA A 836 -17.84 11.76 32.40
C ALA A 836 -19.35 11.62 32.11
N MET A 837 -19.77 11.50 30.85
CA MET A 837 -21.19 11.30 30.51
C MET A 837 -21.80 9.99 31.05
N TRP A 838 -21.03 8.90 31.13
CA TRP A 838 -21.51 7.61 31.67
C TRP A 838 -21.36 7.47 33.19
N ASN A 839 -20.48 8.26 33.82
CA ASN A 839 -20.20 8.19 35.26
C ASN A 839 -20.69 9.42 36.05
N GLY A 840 -21.20 10.45 35.35
CA GLY A 840 -21.41 11.81 35.85
C GLY A 840 -22.48 11.98 36.92
N HIS A 841 -23.46 11.05 36.98
CA HIS A 841 -24.51 10.98 38.00
C HIS A 841 -24.00 10.67 39.44
N LEU A 842 -22.73 10.96 39.71
CA LEU A 842 -22.03 10.83 40.99
C LEU A 842 -21.31 12.14 41.40
N SER A 843 -21.48 13.23 40.66
CA SER A 843 -20.87 14.54 40.92
C SER A 843 -21.78 15.67 40.43
N ASP A 844 -22.14 16.60 41.33
CA ASP A 844 -23.19 17.61 41.10
C ASP A 844 -22.89 18.61 39.95
N ASP A 845 -21.63 18.72 39.51
CA ASP A 845 -21.16 19.64 38.45
C ASP A 845 -20.95 18.93 37.08
N SER A 846 -21.80 17.96 36.69
CA SER A 846 -21.63 17.24 35.41
C SER A 846 -22.37 17.90 34.23
N LEU A 847 -21.73 17.89 33.05
CA LEU A 847 -22.29 18.39 31.78
C LEU A 847 -23.64 17.73 31.42
N ILE A 848 -23.87 16.49 31.88
CA ILE A 848 -25.16 15.82 31.73
C ILE A 848 -26.20 16.42 32.67
N ASP A 849 -25.85 16.70 33.93
CA ASP A 849 -26.81 17.22 34.91
C ASP A 849 -27.21 18.67 34.60
N GLU A 850 -26.29 19.50 34.06
CA GLU A 850 -26.66 20.81 33.49
C GLU A 850 -27.55 20.69 32.24
N THR A 851 -27.24 19.75 31.33
CA THR A 851 -28.10 19.43 30.17
C THR A 851 -29.51 19.06 30.63
N LEU A 852 -29.63 18.21 31.66
CA LEU A 852 -30.92 17.78 32.22
C LEU A 852 -31.64 18.93 32.95
N HIS A 853 -30.89 19.81 33.64
CA HIS A 853 -31.44 20.98 34.31
C HIS A 853 -32.10 21.97 33.34
N ILE A 854 -31.41 22.35 32.25
CA ILE A 854 -31.99 23.26 31.24
C ILE A 854 -33.19 22.62 30.54
N LEU A 855 -33.14 21.32 30.25
CA LEU A 855 -34.29 20.59 29.69
C LEU A 855 -35.49 20.56 30.66
N ALA A 856 -35.26 20.38 31.96
CA ALA A 856 -36.32 20.44 32.98
C ALA A 856 -36.91 21.86 33.11
N LEU A 857 -36.07 22.91 33.19
CA LEU A 857 -36.52 24.31 33.22
C LEU A 857 -37.36 24.70 31.99
N ALA A 858 -37.07 24.10 30.83
CA ALA A 858 -37.81 24.30 29.59
C ALA A 858 -39.06 23.40 29.45
N GLY A 859 -39.34 22.50 30.40
CA GLY A 859 -40.50 21.59 30.37
C GLY A 859 -40.34 20.36 29.48
N HIS A 860 -39.11 19.99 29.11
CA HIS A 860 -38.79 18.83 28.25
C HIS A 860 -38.46 17.57 29.06
N GLU A 861 -39.26 17.25 30.07
CA GLU A 861 -39.06 16.10 30.96
C GLU A 861 -38.90 14.77 30.20
N ALA A 862 -39.66 14.58 29.12
CA ALA A 862 -39.53 13.42 28.22
C ALA A 862 -38.14 13.28 27.57
N ARG A 863 -37.56 14.40 27.11
CA ARG A 863 -36.21 14.43 26.51
C ARG A 863 -35.14 14.16 27.56
N ALA A 864 -35.29 14.75 28.75
CA ALA A 864 -34.39 14.51 29.89
C ALA A 864 -34.44 13.05 30.36
N LYS A 865 -35.65 12.48 30.53
CA LYS A 865 -35.88 11.08 30.89
C LYS A 865 -35.25 10.11 29.88
N LEU A 866 -35.36 10.40 28.58
CA LEU A 866 -34.73 9.59 27.54
C LEU A 866 -33.20 9.60 27.65
N ILE A 867 -32.60 10.77 27.89
CA ILE A 867 -31.13 10.90 28.06
C ILE A 867 -30.67 10.08 29.27
N VAL A 868 -31.33 10.22 30.43
CA VAL A 868 -31.01 9.43 31.64
C VAL A 868 -31.17 7.92 31.36
N ALA A 869 -32.25 7.50 30.70
CA ALA A 869 -32.49 6.09 30.42
C ALA A 869 -31.45 5.49 29.45
N LEU A 870 -30.97 6.25 28.47
CA LEU A 870 -29.91 5.83 27.53
C LEU A 870 -28.52 5.81 28.18
N LEU A 871 -28.21 6.72 29.11
CA LEU A 871 -26.95 6.74 29.87
C LEU A 871 -26.96 5.78 31.07
N SER A 872 -28.11 5.22 31.42
CA SER A 872 -28.26 4.17 32.45
C SER A 872 -28.03 2.74 31.94
N LEU A 873 -27.72 2.56 30.64
CA LEU A 873 -27.59 1.24 30.02
C LEU A 873 -26.36 0.44 30.50
N SER A 874 -26.52 -0.87 30.64
CA SER A 874 -25.54 -1.77 31.29
C SER A 874 -24.31 -2.12 30.42
N LEU A 875 -23.54 -1.13 29.95
CA LEU A 875 -22.35 -1.35 29.12
C LEU A 875 -21.28 -2.20 29.84
N PRO A 876 -20.63 -3.18 29.15
CA PRO A 876 -19.62 -4.05 29.75
C PRO A 876 -18.28 -3.32 29.95
N ALA A 877 -18.19 -2.58 31.05
CA ALA A 877 -17.11 -1.64 31.33
C ALA A 877 -15.75 -2.26 31.73
N LYS A 878 -15.61 -3.60 31.75
CA LYS A 878 -14.37 -4.31 32.11
C LYS A 878 -13.93 -5.27 31.00
N ARG A 879 -13.22 -4.71 30.01
CA ARG A 879 -12.32 -5.45 29.11
C ARG A 879 -11.02 -5.73 29.86
N GLU A 880 -10.32 -6.83 29.57
CA GLU A 880 -8.99 -7.02 30.15
C GLU A 880 -8.00 -6.06 29.51
N PRO A 881 -7.27 -5.23 30.28
CA PRO A 881 -6.15 -4.47 29.71
C PRO A 881 -5.08 -5.45 29.23
N VAL A 882 -4.45 -5.16 28.09
CA VAL A 882 -3.40 -6.02 27.49
C VAL A 882 -2.10 -5.93 28.31
N LYS A 883 -2.12 -6.55 29.49
CA LYS A 883 -1.05 -6.78 30.49
C LYS A 883 -0.22 -5.57 30.98
N HIS A 884 -0.43 -4.36 30.45
CA HIS A 884 0.49 -3.23 30.67
C HIS A 884 -0.16 -1.88 31.02
N ALA A 885 -1.49 -1.75 31.04
CA ALA A 885 -2.16 -0.53 31.50
C ALA A 885 -2.39 -0.58 33.03
N PRO A 886 -2.02 0.48 33.80
CA PRO A 886 -2.34 0.56 35.22
C PRO A 886 -3.85 0.73 35.41
N VAL A 887 -4.46 -0.12 36.25
CA VAL A 887 -5.92 -0.13 36.45
C VAL A 887 -6.34 1.07 37.31
N ALA A 888 -7.04 2.01 36.70
CA ALA A 888 -7.73 3.08 37.42
C ALA A 888 -8.93 2.48 38.19
N HIS A 889 -8.95 2.62 39.52
CA HIS A 889 -9.89 1.92 40.42
C HIS A 889 -11.37 2.38 40.38
N TRP A 890 -11.77 3.19 39.40
CA TRP A 890 -12.99 4.02 39.43
C TRP A 890 -14.27 3.32 38.90
N TRP A 891 -14.24 2.02 38.60
CA TRP A 891 -15.30 1.33 37.85
C TRP A 891 -16.11 0.34 38.69
N SER A 892 -17.45 0.48 38.67
CA SER A 892 -18.43 -0.21 39.52
C SER A 892 -18.15 -1.69 39.84
N PRO A 893 -18.34 -2.14 41.09
CA PRO A 893 -18.12 -3.55 41.50
C PRO A 893 -19.03 -4.58 40.81
N LYS A 894 -20.20 -4.19 40.28
CA LYS A 894 -21.25 -5.13 39.83
C LYS A 894 -21.05 -5.73 38.43
N LEU A 895 -20.01 -5.31 37.70
CA LEU A 895 -19.87 -5.61 36.26
C LEU A 895 -19.16 -6.93 35.96
N THR A 896 -19.83 -7.81 35.21
CA THR A 896 -19.27 -9.06 34.68
C THR A 896 -18.24 -8.79 33.57
N ARG A 897 -17.06 -9.41 33.66
CA ARG A 897 -16.10 -9.45 32.54
C ARG A 897 -16.71 -10.21 31.36
N ILE A 898 -16.37 -9.79 30.14
CA ILE A 898 -16.68 -10.49 28.89
C ILE A 898 -15.38 -10.64 28.11
N ASP A 899 -15.11 -11.85 27.62
CA ASP A 899 -14.02 -12.14 26.71
C ASP A 899 -14.50 -11.90 25.27
N GLY A 900 -13.77 -11.09 24.50
CA GLY A 900 -14.13 -10.77 23.12
C GLY A 900 -14.00 -11.93 22.13
N SER A 901 -13.40 -13.05 22.55
CA SER A 901 -13.33 -14.30 21.77
C SER A 901 -14.54 -15.22 21.98
N ASP A 902 -15.31 -15.02 23.05
CA ASP A 902 -16.51 -15.80 23.39
C ASP A 902 -17.74 -15.22 22.67
N TYR A 903 -17.85 -15.51 21.37
CA TYR A 903 -18.87 -14.94 20.48
C TYR A 903 -20.31 -15.08 21.02
N GLU A 904 -20.69 -16.25 21.52
CA GLU A 904 -22.05 -16.52 22.02
C GLU A 904 -22.36 -15.71 23.29
N ARG A 905 -21.37 -15.55 24.19
CA ARG A 905 -21.51 -14.71 25.39
C ARG A 905 -21.52 -13.22 25.08
N VAL A 906 -20.74 -12.77 24.10
CA VAL A 906 -20.78 -11.40 23.59
C VAL A 906 -22.15 -11.12 22.97
N LEU A 907 -22.68 -12.06 22.17
CA LEU A 907 -24.02 -11.98 21.55
C LEU A 907 -25.12 -11.93 22.62
N SER A 908 -25.15 -12.86 23.58
CA SER A 908 -26.18 -12.87 24.64
C SER A 908 -26.08 -11.68 25.61
N SER A 909 -24.92 -11.04 25.71
CA SER A 909 -24.79 -9.74 26.40
C SER A 909 -25.31 -8.58 25.55
N LEU A 910 -25.14 -8.62 24.22
CA LEU A 910 -25.62 -7.60 23.30
C LEU A 910 -27.15 -7.63 23.17
N GLU A 911 -27.75 -8.82 23.10
CA GLU A 911 -29.21 -9.02 23.10
C GLU A 911 -29.88 -8.31 24.28
N LYS A 912 -29.45 -8.61 25.50
CA LYS A 912 -29.98 -8.00 26.74
C LYS A 912 -29.78 -6.49 26.79
N LEU A 913 -28.64 -6.01 26.29
CA LEU A 913 -28.37 -4.58 26.21
C LEU A 913 -29.27 -3.87 25.18
N VAL A 914 -29.62 -4.53 24.08
CA VAL A 914 -30.60 -4.02 23.11
C VAL A 914 -32.02 -4.09 23.67
N GLU A 915 -32.38 -5.12 24.43
CA GLU A 915 -33.65 -5.15 25.19
C GLU A 915 -33.74 -4.04 26.24
N GLU A 916 -32.63 -3.70 26.92
CA GLU A 916 -32.55 -2.53 27.81
C GLU A 916 -32.70 -1.21 27.02
N ALA A 917 -32.00 -1.07 25.89
CA ALA A 917 -32.04 0.13 25.06
C ALA A 917 -33.41 0.38 24.41
N ILE A 918 -34.08 -0.66 23.92
CA ILE A 918 -35.45 -0.56 23.39
C ILE A 918 -36.42 -0.16 24.50
N ARG A 919 -36.33 -0.78 25.70
CA ARG A 919 -37.15 -0.39 26.86
C ARG A 919 -36.87 1.04 27.35
N ALA A 920 -35.65 1.54 27.23
CA ALA A 920 -35.33 2.94 27.51
C ALA A 920 -36.06 3.88 26.54
N VAL A 921 -36.06 3.57 25.24
CA VAL A 921 -36.79 4.32 24.21
C VAL A 921 -38.31 4.21 24.37
N ASP A 922 -38.84 3.03 24.71
CA ASP A 922 -40.26 2.79 25.02
C ASP A 922 -40.74 3.44 26.33
N SER A 923 -39.84 3.93 27.18
CA SER A 923 -40.21 4.60 28.44
C SER A 923 -40.74 6.03 28.25
N VAL A 924 -40.75 6.55 27.02
CA VAL A 924 -41.03 7.96 26.68
C VAL A 924 -42.07 8.03 25.58
N ASP A 925 -43.14 8.79 25.82
CA ASP A 925 -44.19 9.03 24.82
C ASP A 925 -43.68 9.96 23.71
N ALA A 926 -44.09 9.69 22.47
CA ALA A 926 -43.77 10.53 21.33
C ALA A 926 -44.42 11.92 21.45
N ASP A 927 -45.65 12.01 21.94
CA ASP A 927 -46.40 13.28 22.02
C ASP A 927 -45.83 14.21 23.10
N ASP A 928 -45.27 13.66 24.18
CA ASP A 928 -44.50 14.45 25.15
C ASP A 928 -43.14 14.90 24.59
N LEU A 929 -42.52 14.10 23.72
CA LEU A 929 -41.25 14.44 23.06
C LEU A 929 -41.42 15.45 21.90
N VAL A 930 -42.62 15.60 21.32
CA VAL A 930 -42.95 16.63 20.31
C VAL A 930 -42.83 18.06 20.86
N LYS A 931 -43.03 18.25 22.17
CA LYS A 931 -42.89 19.57 22.82
C LYS A 931 -41.51 20.15 22.53
N GLY A 932 -41.47 21.28 21.82
CA GLY A 932 -40.26 21.94 21.32
C GLY A 932 -39.26 21.00 20.60
N TRP A 933 -39.78 20.09 19.78
CA TRP A 933 -39.00 19.34 18.80
C TRP A 933 -38.94 20.12 17.48
N ILE A 934 -37.82 20.76 17.17
CA ILE A 934 -37.66 21.39 15.86
C ILE A 934 -37.29 20.34 14.82
N GLN A 935 -38.28 19.90 14.05
CA GLN A 935 -38.05 19.20 12.79
C GLN A 935 -37.37 20.17 11.83
N LYS A 936 -36.08 19.96 11.56
CA LYS A 936 -35.37 20.75 10.54
C LYS A 936 -35.95 20.39 9.17
N PRO A 937 -36.35 21.38 8.33
CA PRO A 937 -36.89 21.09 7.02
C PRO A 937 -35.86 20.33 6.19
N ALA A 938 -36.32 19.36 5.40
CA ALA A 938 -35.44 18.54 4.57
C ALA A 938 -34.62 19.44 3.62
N ALA A 939 -33.29 19.29 3.67
CA ALA A 939 -32.39 20.04 2.79
C ALA A 939 -32.41 19.43 1.38
N ASN A 940 -33.17 20.07 0.49
CA ASN A 940 -33.41 19.67 -0.91
C ASN A 940 -32.14 19.38 -1.73
#